data_AF-I2H2B3-F1
#
_entry.id   AF-I2H2B3-F1
#
_cell.length_a   1.000
_cell.length_b   1.000
_cell.length_c   1.000
_cell.angle_alpha   90.00
_cell.angle_beta   90.00
_cell.angle_gamma   90.00
#
_symmetry.space_group_name_H-M   'P 1'
#
loop_
_entity.id
_entity.type
_entity.pdbx_description
1 polymer ?
#
loop_
_entity_poly.entity_id
_entity_poly.type
_entity_poly.pdbx_seq_one_letter_code
_entity_poly.pdbx_strand_id
1 'polypeptide(L)'
;MSKNLSNKESVELHEFTLEDGNPHSLPSSDPHIIMDDEFLFETPNKSLSHQSPTNTCARISHALRRMANVKNPLMKKFLHFKGPIAILLLFSVILGISVHPHKSIPTAKNYILQTFKSVKEVSSKRELAALDLTSSIKYNNNLEKSAINSRIINQHYDDFKIKGYISNLNIDKLLNEKQSKVEKAGSTLKDSNGELVAVKDFELMLNNDYSSLASCEDLEYSSKISYSTERKIIEDDLLALRRELINRNDLISKFMTNEDEKDLSDEEIVKKRWFRFGSSSVWLESQQCYITVTRLMYAKSGDRNKPDISLIRAQAFDKDWNEIKGKRIPKIDISLPKSIEEELQRIDKEFGNVDACEELSSDAVAYDQCTIQHANAYLDGQARKEEFLKQYFVTYPTVYEIPFYTEIRYKGPEDPRIILRKDDDLEEPVIVFNMENERGRRFYSYLPHRNIKPLVEFDIKGHRARKKEKNWAPFFHEDDTKTISLLSRGFIHFVYSFSPFEVIKCSLNDGMCEKVFQKESLKLSNKNNYGGMRGGTQIVQLPSIIPKVTGKQMWLGIAKSHIEYCGCGRHFYRPMLSLFVESNGVYHQELVVPYLDFNTEVIGWNNQENKCDYINIMSPNSISAWEVLGQDPLTKKFDDYLVITYSESDILSKVITVRGMLDYILRLYGEKDIEEILFLHWILTTF
;
A
#
# COMPACT_ATOMS: atom_id res chain seq x y z
N MET A 1 45.67 -53.93 -2.70
CA MET A 1 45.73 -52.90 -3.75
C MET A 1 44.34 -52.27 -3.81
N SER A 2 44.09 -51.14 -3.13
CA SER A 2 44.47 -49.74 -3.44
C SER A 2 43.48 -49.09 -4.45
N LYS A 3 42.59 -48.18 -3.99
CA LYS A 3 42.70 -46.68 -4.08
C LYS A 3 42.36 -46.13 -5.49
N ASN A 4 41.60 -45.05 -5.74
CA ASN A 4 40.93 -43.96 -4.97
C ASN A 4 39.52 -43.71 -5.61
N LEU A 5 38.50 -43.00 -5.07
CA LEU A 5 38.31 -41.79 -4.23
C LEU A 5 38.47 -40.41 -4.91
N SER A 6 37.34 -39.77 -5.27
CA SER A 6 36.97 -38.36 -4.95
C SER A 6 35.47 -38.12 -5.31
N ASN A 7 34.61 -37.96 -4.30
CA ASN A 7 34.05 -36.70 -3.77
C ASN A 7 33.07 -35.95 -4.69
N LYS A 8 31.77 -36.20 -4.48
CA LYS A 8 30.70 -35.20 -4.66
C LYS A 8 30.52 -34.46 -3.34
N GLU A 9 30.73 -33.15 -3.32
CA GLU A 9 30.34 -32.31 -2.18
C GLU A 9 28.91 -31.80 -2.39
N SER A 10 28.00 -32.25 -1.54
CA SER A 10 26.66 -31.69 -1.41
C SER A 10 26.71 -30.51 -0.44
N VAL A 11 26.59 -29.29 -0.96
CA VAL A 11 26.55 -28.08 -0.12
C VAL A 11 25.12 -27.87 0.39
N GLU A 12 24.94 -28.02 1.70
CA GLU A 12 23.68 -27.69 2.39
C GLU A 12 23.45 -26.17 2.39
N LEU A 13 22.41 -25.73 1.67
CA LEU A 13 21.90 -24.36 1.75
C LEU A 13 20.85 -24.26 2.85
N HIS A 14 21.29 -23.95 4.07
CA HIS A 14 20.39 -23.53 5.15
C HIS A 14 19.88 -22.10 4.90
N GLU A 15 18.59 -21.97 4.63
CA GLU A 15 17.84 -20.73 4.82
C GLU A 15 16.64 -21.00 5.75
N PHE A 16 16.35 -20.05 6.64
CA PHE A 16 15.64 -20.32 7.90
C PHE A 16 14.12 -20.16 7.81
N THR A 17 13.40 -21.26 8.05
CA THR A 17 12.00 -21.31 8.47
C THR A 17 11.88 -22.23 9.70
N LEU A 18 11.65 -21.68 10.90
CA LEU A 18 11.21 -22.47 12.07
C LEU A 18 10.42 -21.63 13.09
N GLU A 19 9.18 -22.06 13.30
CA GLU A 19 8.23 -21.79 14.39
C GLU A 19 7.51 -23.15 14.60
N ASP A 20 7.14 -23.65 15.78
CA ASP A 20 7.13 -23.13 17.17
C ASP A 20 7.53 -24.26 18.16
N GLY A 21 7.70 -24.00 19.46
CA GLY A 21 7.93 -25.05 20.46
C GLY A 21 7.98 -24.60 21.94
N ASN A 22 6.99 -25.05 22.73
CA ASN A 22 6.82 -24.77 24.17
C ASN A 22 7.60 -25.79 25.08
N PRO A 23 7.61 -25.67 26.43
CA PRO A 23 8.68 -26.22 27.29
C PRO A 23 8.39 -27.61 27.89
N HIS A 24 9.44 -28.30 28.39
CA HIS A 24 9.38 -29.10 29.63
C HIS A 24 10.77 -29.50 30.21
N SER A 25 10.99 -29.16 31.49
CA SER A 25 11.74 -29.86 32.57
C SER A 25 13.18 -30.42 32.41
N LEU A 26 14.12 -29.78 33.15
CA LEU A 26 15.09 -30.36 34.13
C LEU A 26 16.27 -31.25 33.62
N PRO A 27 17.36 -31.47 34.41
CA PRO A 27 17.62 -31.06 35.80
C PRO A 27 18.93 -30.26 36.07
N SER A 28 19.07 -29.89 37.36
CA SER A 28 20.14 -29.20 38.09
C SER A 28 21.60 -29.66 37.94
N SER A 29 22.54 -28.70 38.03
CA SER A 29 23.71 -28.76 38.92
C SER A 29 24.46 -27.42 39.04
N ASP A 30 24.38 -26.75 40.20
CA ASP A 30 25.36 -25.74 40.65
C ASP A 30 26.61 -26.44 41.26
N PRO A 31 27.76 -25.76 41.37
CA PRO A 31 28.07 -25.07 42.64
C PRO A 31 28.81 -23.71 42.54
N HIS A 32 28.34 -22.76 43.35
CA HIS A 32 29.04 -21.73 44.15
C HIS A 32 30.47 -21.24 43.84
N ILE A 33 30.63 -19.90 43.85
CA ILE A 33 31.52 -19.01 44.67
C ILE A 33 31.00 -17.58 44.39
N ILE A 34 30.31 -16.85 45.29
CA ILE A 34 30.65 -16.19 46.58
C ILE A 34 31.49 -14.90 46.43
N MET A 35 31.05 -13.86 47.17
CA MET A 35 31.56 -12.49 47.37
C MET A 35 31.03 -11.36 46.46
N ASP A 36 30.66 -10.17 46.97
CA ASP A 36 29.87 -9.78 48.18
C ASP A 36 29.60 -8.24 48.11
N ASP A 37 28.85 -7.73 49.10
CA ASP A 37 28.62 -6.30 49.47
C ASP A 37 27.76 -5.46 48.50
N GLU A 38 26.46 -5.27 48.78
CA GLU A 38 25.83 -4.37 49.79
C GLU A 38 25.73 -2.89 49.34
N PHE A 39 24.48 -2.39 49.20
CA PHE A 39 23.94 -1.36 50.12
C PHE A 39 22.42 -1.13 49.91
N LEU A 40 21.69 -1.87 50.74
CA LEU A 40 20.34 -1.74 51.31
C LEU A 40 19.52 -0.41 51.28
N PHE A 41 18.21 -0.63 51.52
CA PHE A 41 17.20 0.25 52.19
C PHE A 41 16.56 1.42 51.40
N GLU A 42 15.25 1.69 51.50
CA GLU A 42 14.11 0.95 52.08
C GLU A 42 12.77 1.48 51.48
N THR A 43 11.69 0.68 51.53
CA THR A 43 10.32 1.14 51.20
C THR A 43 9.59 1.60 52.48
N PRO A 44 8.45 2.31 52.40
CA PRO A 44 7.20 1.54 52.57
C PRO A 44 5.93 2.07 51.88
N ASN A 45 5.15 1.11 51.37
CA ASN A 45 3.68 0.97 51.44
C ASN A 45 2.81 2.15 51.93
N LYS A 46 1.70 2.41 51.20
CA LYS A 46 0.35 2.10 51.73
C LYS A 46 -0.75 1.99 50.67
N SER A 47 -1.78 1.22 51.03
CA SER A 47 -2.92 0.76 50.23
C SER A 47 -4.24 1.46 50.62
N LEU A 48 -5.36 0.98 50.05
CA LEU A 48 -6.79 1.32 50.32
C LEU A 48 -7.31 2.55 49.55
N SER A 49 -8.58 2.61 49.08
CA SER A 49 -9.62 1.57 48.90
C SER A 49 -10.77 2.12 48.01
N HIS A 50 -11.68 1.25 47.55
CA HIS A 50 -12.92 1.63 46.83
C HIS A 50 -13.75 2.71 47.53
N GLN A 51 -14.41 3.58 46.72
CA GLN A 51 -15.89 3.70 46.68
C GLN A 51 -16.38 4.67 45.57
N SER A 52 -17.43 4.26 44.87
CA SER A 52 -18.43 5.13 44.18
C SER A 52 -19.61 5.37 45.18
N PRO A 53 -20.58 6.31 45.00
CA PRO A 53 -21.20 6.71 43.72
C PRO A 53 -21.81 8.15 43.60
N THR A 54 -22.57 8.37 42.52
CA THR A 54 -23.70 9.33 42.30
C THR A 54 -23.49 10.86 42.24
N ASN A 55 -24.07 11.45 41.17
CA ASN A 55 -24.83 12.73 41.02
C ASN A 55 -24.40 13.97 41.85
N THR A 56 -24.35 15.19 41.31
CA THR A 56 -25.53 15.92 40.75
C THR A 56 -25.10 17.22 40.04
N CYS A 57 -25.96 17.76 39.17
CA CYS A 57 -25.83 19.09 38.54
C CYS A 57 -25.59 20.25 39.52
N ALA A 58 -24.69 21.19 39.19
CA ALA A 58 -24.93 22.64 39.26
C ALA A 58 -23.76 23.48 38.68
N ARG A 59 -24.08 24.64 38.09
CA ARG A 59 -23.20 25.78 37.74
C ARG A 59 -22.18 25.55 36.60
N ILE A 60 -22.44 26.17 35.44
CA ILE A 60 -21.67 27.32 34.91
C ILE A 60 -22.64 28.18 34.08
N SER A 61 -23.12 29.25 34.69
CA SER A 61 -23.53 30.48 34.01
C SER A 61 -22.69 31.62 34.62
N HIS A 62 -22.57 32.76 33.92
CA HIS A 62 -21.67 33.88 34.26
C HIS A 62 -20.16 33.63 34.10
N ALA A 63 -19.67 33.62 32.85
CA ALA A 63 -18.24 33.89 32.55
C ALA A 63 -17.96 34.71 31.27
N LEU A 64 -18.98 35.14 30.49
CA LEU A 64 -18.80 35.92 29.25
C LEU A 64 -19.58 37.26 29.25
N ARG A 65 -19.43 38.04 30.33
CA ARG A 65 -19.78 39.48 30.36
C ARG A 65 -18.53 40.31 30.70
N ARG A 66 -17.57 40.45 29.78
CA ARG A 66 -16.48 41.44 29.90
C ARG A 66 -15.72 41.78 28.60
N MET A 67 -16.41 41.92 27.47
CA MET A 67 -15.87 42.62 26.29
C MET A 67 -16.93 43.53 25.65
N ALA A 68 -17.10 44.72 26.22
CA ALA A 68 -17.89 45.80 25.65
C ALA A 68 -17.38 47.15 26.18
N ASN A 69 -16.42 47.77 25.49
CA ASN A 69 -16.09 49.20 25.61
C ASN A 69 -15.04 49.66 24.56
N VAL A 70 -15.47 49.88 23.32
CA VAL A 70 -14.91 50.94 22.46
C VAL A 70 -16.06 51.53 21.65
N LYS A 71 -16.20 52.86 21.65
CA LYS A 71 -17.11 53.63 20.79
C LYS A 71 -16.28 54.55 19.90
N ASN A 72 -16.48 54.54 18.58
CA ASN A 72 -16.59 55.77 17.74
C ASN A 72 -16.96 55.46 16.27
N PRO A 73 -17.41 56.45 15.45
CA PRO A 73 -18.61 56.23 14.63
C PRO A 73 -18.50 56.73 13.18
N LEU A 74 -18.61 55.85 12.18
CA LEU A 74 -18.57 56.30 10.77
C LEU A 74 -19.50 55.55 9.79
N MET A 75 -20.60 54.94 10.28
CA MET A 75 -21.61 54.31 9.42
C MET A 75 -23.06 54.63 9.84
N LYS A 76 -23.38 55.93 9.92
CA LYS A 76 -24.77 56.43 10.00
C LYS A 76 -25.19 57.09 8.68
N LYS A 77 -25.19 56.30 7.59
CA LYS A 77 -25.75 56.63 6.26
C LYS A 77 -25.73 55.37 5.38
N PHE A 78 -26.80 54.57 5.38
CA PHE A 78 -27.23 53.67 4.28
C PHE A 78 -28.51 52.88 4.69
N LEU A 79 -29.54 53.60 5.14
CA LEU A 79 -30.81 53.00 5.58
C LEU A 79 -31.99 53.76 4.97
N HIS A 80 -32.04 53.76 3.63
CA HIS A 80 -33.22 54.06 2.81
C HIS A 80 -32.96 53.58 1.38
N PHE A 81 -33.37 52.35 1.04
CA PHE A 81 -33.80 51.86 -0.29
C PHE A 81 -33.95 50.33 -0.23
N LYS A 82 -35.17 49.80 -0.01
CA LYS A 82 -35.64 48.44 -0.44
C LYS A 82 -37.16 48.28 -0.27
N GLY A 83 -37.93 49.04 -1.04
CA GLY A 83 -39.19 48.60 -1.63
C GLY A 83 -39.11 48.99 -3.11
N PRO A 84 -39.51 48.15 -4.09
CA PRO A 84 -40.64 47.21 -4.02
C PRO A 84 -40.37 45.85 -4.71
N ILE A 85 -39.99 44.80 -3.96
CA ILE A 85 -39.84 43.43 -4.53
C ILE A 85 -40.82 42.43 -3.90
N ALA A 86 -41.28 42.66 -2.67
CA ALA A 86 -42.20 41.76 -1.97
C ALA A 86 -43.63 41.71 -2.54
N ILE A 87 -44.03 42.67 -3.40
CA ILE A 87 -45.40 42.77 -3.92
C ILE A 87 -45.61 41.92 -5.20
N LEU A 88 -44.53 41.62 -5.94
CA LEU A 88 -44.59 40.83 -7.18
C LEU A 88 -44.67 39.30 -6.94
N LEU A 89 -44.26 38.83 -5.76
CA LEU A 89 -44.29 37.40 -5.40
C LEU A 89 -45.63 36.93 -4.81
N LEU A 90 -46.53 37.83 -4.40
CA LEU A 90 -47.87 37.45 -3.92
C LEU A 90 -48.88 37.20 -5.04
N PHE A 91 -48.65 37.74 -6.25
CA PHE A 91 -49.62 37.65 -7.35
C PHE A 91 -49.51 36.36 -8.18
N SER A 92 -48.37 35.65 -8.13
CA SER A 92 -48.16 34.40 -8.88
C SER A 92 -48.75 33.15 -8.20
N VAL A 93 -49.09 33.23 -6.90
CA VAL A 93 -49.61 32.08 -6.12
C VAL A 93 -51.13 31.91 -6.27
N ILE A 94 -51.86 32.95 -6.73
CA ILE A 94 -53.34 32.96 -6.72
C ILE A 94 -53.96 32.48 -8.06
N LEU A 95 -53.20 32.39 -9.16
CA LEU A 95 -53.71 31.91 -10.46
C LEU A 95 -53.65 30.38 -10.69
N GLY A 96 -53.21 29.59 -9.70
CA GLY A 96 -52.96 28.15 -9.86
C GLY A 96 -54.10 27.19 -9.50
N ILE A 97 -55.27 27.67 -9.03
CA ILE A 97 -56.32 26.81 -8.46
C ILE A 97 -57.69 27.15 -9.03
N SER A 98 -58.06 26.51 -10.16
CA SER A 98 -59.44 26.08 -10.47
C SER A 98 -59.49 25.25 -11.75
N VAL A 99 -59.92 23.98 -11.61
CA VAL A 99 -60.76 23.14 -12.49
C VAL A 99 -60.47 21.65 -12.20
N HIS A 100 -61.53 20.86 -12.11
CA HIS A 100 -61.63 19.43 -11.80
C HIS A 100 -62.55 18.79 -12.89
N PRO A 101 -62.83 17.46 -12.96
CA PRO A 101 -62.31 16.29 -12.21
C PRO A 101 -62.09 14.97 -13.04
N HIS A 102 -61.74 13.89 -12.33
CA HIS A 102 -62.05 12.46 -12.60
C HIS A 102 -61.48 11.67 -13.80
N LYS A 103 -60.61 10.67 -13.49
CA LYS A 103 -60.88 9.21 -13.64
C LYS A 103 -59.84 8.38 -12.84
N SER A 104 -60.10 7.09 -12.65
CA SER A 104 -59.57 6.28 -11.52
C SER A 104 -58.74 5.03 -11.90
N ILE A 105 -57.63 4.80 -11.16
CA ILE A 105 -57.02 3.48 -10.82
C ILE A 105 -56.37 2.70 -12.02
N PRO A 106 -55.31 1.84 -11.86
CA PRO A 106 -54.65 1.33 -10.65
C PRO A 106 -53.13 1.58 -10.52
N THR A 107 -52.63 1.19 -9.35
CA THR A 107 -51.23 0.96 -8.93
C THR A 107 -50.23 0.49 -10.01
N ALA A 108 -49.13 1.23 -10.16
CA ALA A 108 -47.86 0.73 -10.70
C ALA A 108 -46.72 1.13 -9.74
N LYS A 109 -45.69 0.28 -9.64
CA LYS A 109 -44.58 0.43 -8.68
C LYS A 109 -43.86 1.77 -8.85
N ASN A 110 -43.57 2.45 -7.75
CA ASN A 110 -42.66 3.60 -7.72
C ASN A 110 -41.24 3.15 -8.12
N TYR A 111 -40.92 3.27 -9.41
CA TYR A 111 -39.53 3.39 -9.82
C TYR A 111 -39.03 4.74 -9.35
N ILE A 112 -38.23 4.75 -8.27
CA ILE A 112 -37.47 5.92 -7.84
C ILE A 112 -36.34 6.12 -8.85
N LEU A 113 -36.67 6.81 -9.94
CA LEU A 113 -35.70 7.36 -10.89
C LEU A 113 -35.13 8.66 -10.30
N GLN A 114 -34.40 8.54 -9.20
CA GLN A 114 -33.58 9.65 -8.70
C GLN A 114 -32.46 9.89 -9.71
N THR A 115 -32.45 11.07 -10.33
CA THR A 115 -31.31 11.55 -11.10
C THR A 115 -30.15 11.81 -10.15
N PHE A 116 -29.20 10.86 -10.06
CA PHE A 116 -28.03 10.90 -9.19
C PHE A 116 -27.07 12.04 -9.54
N LYS A 117 -27.33 13.25 -9.02
CA LYS A 117 -26.32 14.30 -8.89
C LYS A 117 -25.40 13.98 -7.71
N SER A 118 -24.18 13.52 -8.01
CA SER A 118 -23.05 13.41 -7.07
C SER A 118 -23.42 12.98 -5.64
N VAL A 119 -24.03 11.79 -5.51
CA VAL A 119 -24.15 11.15 -4.20
C VAL A 119 -22.73 10.82 -3.73
N LYS A 120 -22.30 11.42 -2.61
CA LYS A 120 -20.99 11.18 -2.01
C LYS A 120 -20.97 9.95 -1.09
N GLU A 121 -22.15 9.51 -0.67
CA GLU A 121 -22.32 8.54 0.41
C GLU A 121 -23.64 7.77 0.23
N VAL A 122 -23.62 6.44 0.38
CA VAL A 122 -24.77 5.53 0.34
C VAL A 122 -25.05 4.94 1.71
N SER A 123 -26.31 4.56 2.00
CA SER A 123 -26.69 4.15 3.36
C SER A 123 -26.28 2.72 3.71
N SER A 124 -26.06 1.88 2.70
CA SER A 124 -25.76 0.44 2.82
C SER A 124 -24.73 0.00 1.78
N LYS A 125 -23.99 -1.09 2.06
CA LYS A 125 -23.11 -1.74 1.07
C LYS A 125 -23.91 -2.28 -0.11
N ARG A 126 -25.15 -2.73 0.12
CA ARG A 126 -26.05 -3.23 -0.92
C ARG A 126 -26.38 -2.20 -2.01
N GLU A 127 -26.42 -0.91 -1.67
CA GLU A 127 -26.61 0.16 -2.67
C GLU A 127 -25.44 0.26 -3.67
N LEU A 128 -24.21 -0.14 -3.27
CA LEU A 128 -23.05 -0.13 -4.15
C LEU A 128 -23.23 -1.01 -5.41
N ALA A 129 -23.95 -2.12 -5.29
CA ALA A 129 -24.21 -3.04 -6.39
C ALA A 129 -25.17 -2.49 -7.45
N ALA A 130 -25.90 -1.41 -7.15
CA ALA A 130 -26.92 -0.80 -8.01
C ALA A 130 -26.57 0.62 -8.47
N LEU A 131 -25.31 1.05 -8.33
CA LEU A 131 -24.87 2.39 -8.67
C LEU A 131 -25.01 2.71 -10.16
N ASP A 132 -25.76 3.79 -10.47
CA ASP A 132 -25.79 4.41 -11.80
C ASP A 132 -25.16 5.81 -11.73
N LEU A 133 -23.85 5.84 -11.98
CA LEU A 133 -23.04 7.05 -12.04
C LEU A 133 -22.85 7.56 -13.48
N THR A 134 -23.49 6.95 -14.50
CA THR A 134 -23.39 7.32 -15.94
C THR A 134 -23.53 8.82 -16.20
N SER A 135 -24.35 9.52 -15.40
CA SER A 135 -24.59 10.97 -15.54
C SER A 135 -23.53 11.86 -14.86
N SER A 136 -22.83 11.32 -13.86
CA SER A 136 -21.77 12.00 -13.10
C SER A 136 -20.38 11.68 -13.67
N ILE A 137 -20.14 10.42 -14.06
CA ILE A 137 -19.00 9.98 -14.85
C ILE A 137 -19.30 10.26 -16.32
N LYS A 138 -19.30 11.54 -16.70
CA LYS A 138 -19.00 11.87 -18.10
C LYS A 138 -17.63 11.25 -18.40
N TYR A 139 -17.54 10.42 -19.44
CA TYR A 139 -16.29 9.80 -19.90
C TYR A 139 -15.14 10.77 -19.68
N ASN A 140 -14.19 10.43 -18.82
CA ASN A 140 -13.38 11.44 -18.15
C ASN A 140 -12.57 12.24 -19.18
N ASN A 141 -13.06 13.44 -19.52
CA ASN A 141 -12.48 14.29 -20.57
C ASN A 141 -11.04 14.72 -20.24
N ASN A 142 -10.56 14.45 -19.03
CA ASN A 142 -9.22 14.79 -18.57
C ASN A 142 -8.25 13.58 -18.58
N LEU A 143 -8.22 12.86 -19.70
CA LEU A 143 -7.16 11.86 -20.01
C LEU A 143 -5.74 12.47 -20.01
N GLU A 144 -5.61 13.80 -20.00
CA GLU A 144 -4.34 14.49 -19.82
C GLU A 144 -3.77 14.36 -18.40
N LYS A 145 -4.62 14.12 -17.39
CA LYS A 145 -4.17 13.91 -16.00
C LYS A 145 -4.12 12.44 -15.57
N SER A 146 -4.90 11.60 -16.26
CA SER A 146 -5.02 10.16 -15.99
C SER A 146 -3.70 9.42 -16.18
N ALA A 147 -3.45 8.42 -15.34
CA ALA A 147 -2.43 7.40 -15.56
C ALA A 147 -2.76 6.52 -16.78
N ILE A 148 -4.02 6.51 -17.23
CA ILE A 148 -4.54 5.67 -18.31
C ILE A 148 -4.55 6.46 -19.62
N ASN A 149 -3.91 5.90 -20.64
CA ASN A 149 -3.81 6.50 -21.96
C ASN A 149 -4.52 5.64 -23.03
N SER A 150 -4.60 6.17 -24.26
CA SER A 150 -5.22 5.46 -25.39
C SER A 150 -4.55 4.12 -25.74
N ARG A 151 -3.27 3.91 -25.39
CA ARG A 151 -2.60 2.60 -25.56
C ARG A 151 -3.16 1.60 -24.56
N ILE A 152 -3.24 1.97 -23.27
CA ILE A 152 -3.79 1.13 -22.21
C ILE A 152 -5.27 0.81 -22.47
N ILE A 153 -6.07 1.76 -22.97
CA ILE A 153 -7.49 1.53 -23.30
C ILE A 153 -7.65 0.52 -24.46
N ASN A 154 -6.82 0.63 -25.51
CA ASN A 154 -6.97 -0.13 -26.75
C ASN A 154 -6.07 -1.38 -26.86
N GLN A 155 -5.22 -1.68 -25.87
CA GLN A 155 -4.42 -2.91 -25.85
C GLN A 155 -5.32 -4.15 -25.75
N HIS A 156 -4.76 -5.32 -26.04
CA HIS A 156 -5.49 -6.57 -25.93
C HIS A 156 -5.64 -7.02 -24.47
N TYR A 157 -6.84 -7.47 -24.11
CA TYR A 157 -7.21 -7.97 -22.79
C TYR A 157 -7.79 -9.38 -22.89
N ASP A 158 -7.32 -10.29 -22.05
CA ASP A 158 -7.85 -11.64 -21.88
C ASP A 158 -8.83 -11.72 -20.71
N ASP A 159 -9.82 -12.60 -20.79
CA ASP A 159 -10.73 -12.94 -19.69
C ASP A 159 -10.05 -13.81 -18.63
N PHE A 160 -10.24 -13.48 -17.35
CA PHE A 160 -9.83 -14.31 -16.21
C PHE A 160 -11.02 -14.59 -15.30
N LYS A 161 -11.28 -15.87 -15.03
CA LYS A 161 -12.31 -16.28 -14.05
C LYS A 161 -11.74 -16.11 -12.64
N ILE A 162 -12.19 -15.07 -11.95
CA ILE A 162 -11.82 -14.79 -10.56
C ILE A 162 -12.76 -15.53 -9.60
N LYS A 163 -12.22 -16.11 -8.53
CA LYS A 163 -12.95 -16.81 -7.48
C LYS A 163 -12.47 -16.32 -6.12
N GLY A 164 -13.36 -15.70 -5.35
CA GLY A 164 -13.11 -15.27 -3.97
C GLY A 164 -14.03 -15.93 -2.97
N TYR A 165 -13.77 -15.68 -1.69
CA TYR A 165 -14.49 -16.21 -0.55
C TYR A 165 -14.81 -15.08 0.43
N ILE A 166 -16.02 -15.11 0.97
CA ILE A 166 -16.57 -14.08 1.88
C ILE A 166 -16.43 -14.56 3.32
N SER A 167 -16.15 -13.64 4.25
CA SER A 167 -16.00 -13.97 5.68
C SER A 167 -17.25 -13.69 6.54
N ASN A 168 -18.20 -12.88 6.07
CA ASN A 168 -19.27 -12.31 6.89
C ASN A 168 -20.66 -12.41 6.23
N LEU A 169 -21.03 -13.64 5.88
CA LEU A 169 -22.32 -13.97 5.29
C LEU A 169 -23.43 -13.96 6.36
N ASN A 170 -24.63 -13.46 6.05
CA ASN A 170 -25.77 -13.49 6.97
C ASN A 170 -26.25 -14.95 7.17
N ILE A 171 -25.88 -15.53 8.31
CA ILE A 171 -26.16 -16.94 8.61
C ILE A 171 -27.63 -17.17 8.96
N ASP A 172 -28.32 -16.22 9.58
CA ASP A 172 -29.74 -16.38 9.95
C ASP A 172 -30.62 -16.69 8.73
N LYS A 173 -30.38 -16.01 7.60
CA LYS A 173 -31.10 -16.29 6.36
C LYS A 173 -30.69 -17.63 5.75
N LEU A 174 -29.42 -17.99 5.79
CA LEU A 174 -28.92 -19.31 5.35
C LEU A 174 -29.53 -20.45 6.17
N LEU A 175 -29.64 -20.29 7.48
CA LEU A 175 -30.34 -21.19 8.39
C LEU A 175 -31.81 -21.33 7.98
N ASN A 176 -32.53 -20.22 7.83
CA ASN A 176 -33.93 -20.23 7.39
C ASN A 176 -34.11 -20.89 5.99
N GLU A 177 -33.19 -20.64 5.05
CA GLU A 177 -33.22 -21.26 3.73
C GLU A 177 -32.93 -22.77 3.79
N LYS A 178 -31.93 -23.22 4.58
CA LYS A 178 -31.61 -24.64 4.78
C LYS A 178 -32.72 -25.37 5.53
N GLN A 179 -33.26 -24.78 6.61
CA GLN A 179 -34.43 -25.29 7.34
C GLN A 179 -35.65 -25.40 6.43
N SER A 180 -36.00 -24.37 5.64
CA SER A 180 -37.14 -24.44 4.73
C SER A 180 -36.96 -25.46 3.58
N LYS A 181 -35.71 -25.78 3.19
CA LYS A 181 -35.40 -26.89 2.27
C LYS A 181 -35.59 -28.24 2.96
N VAL A 182 -35.17 -28.39 4.21
CA VAL A 182 -35.39 -29.59 5.04
C VAL A 182 -36.88 -29.85 5.25
N GLU A 183 -37.65 -28.84 5.65
CA GLU A 183 -39.10 -28.92 5.84
C GLU A 183 -39.84 -29.32 4.54
N LYS A 184 -39.38 -28.83 3.39
CA LYS A 184 -39.93 -29.20 2.07
C LYS A 184 -39.50 -30.58 1.57
N ALA A 185 -38.37 -31.11 2.03
CA ALA A 185 -37.87 -32.43 1.66
C ALA A 185 -38.52 -33.58 2.45
N GLY A 186 -39.10 -33.28 3.61
CA GLY A 186 -39.75 -34.26 4.47
C GLY A 186 -38.79 -35.36 4.97
N SER A 187 -39.30 -36.58 5.15
CA SER A 187 -38.54 -37.73 5.64
C SER A 187 -37.56 -38.33 4.63
N THR A 188 -37.35 -37.69 3.48
CA THR A 188 -36.45 -38.13 2.40
C THR A 188 -35.50 -37.01 1.99
N LEU A 189 -34.74 -36.50 2.95
CA LEU A 189 -33.57 -35.67 2.67
C LEU A 189 -32.57 -36.46 1.83
N LYS A 190 -32.26 -35.94 0.64
CA LYS A 190 -31.26 -36.50 -0.26
C LYS A 190 -30.17 -35.48 -0.56
N ASP A 191 -28.94 -35.95 -0.65
CA ASP A 191 -27.78 -35.15 -1.04
C ASP A 191 -27.82 -34.79 -2.55
N SER A 192 -26.79 -34.08 -3.03
CA SER A 192 -26.64 -33.73 -4.44
C SER A 192 -26.50 -34.93 -5.39
N ASN A 193 -26.24 -36.12 -4.87
CA ASN A 193 -26.07 -37.37 -5.61
C ASN A 193 -27.33 -38.26 -5.55
N GLY A 194 -28.31 -37.91 -4.70
CA GLY A 194 -29.57 -38.63 -4.52
C GLY A 194 -29.59 -39.65 -3.37
N GLU A 195 -28.55 -39.68 -2.53
CA GLU A 195 -28.41 -40.56 -1.36
C GLU A 195 -29.00 -39.93 -0.10
N LEU A 196 -29.45 -40.73 0.86
CA LEU A 196 -30.06 -40.23 2.10
C LEU A 196 -29.03 -39.50 2.97
N VAL A 197 -29.35 -38.26 3.37
CA VAL A 197 -28.48 -37.44 4.23
C VAL A 197 -28.30 -38.12 5.58
N ALA A 198 -27.05 -38.23 6.06
CA ALA A 198 -26.74 -38.94 7.29
C ALA A 198 -27.25 -38.17 8.52
N VAL A 199 -27.61 -38.92 9.58
CA VAL A 199 -28.07 -38.34 10.86
C VAL A 199 -27.08 -37.33 11.43
N LYS A 200 -25.77 -37.57 11.24
CA LYS A 200 -24.70 -36.65 11.64
C LYS A 200 -24.78 -35.30 10.92
N ASP A 201 -25.09 -35.29 9.63
CA ASP A 201 -25.18 -34.06 8.84
C ASP A 201 -26.48 -33.30 9.16
N PHE A 202 -27.55 -34.04 9.49
CA PHE A 202 -28.79 -33.49 10.03
C PHE A 202 -28.59 -32.85 11.43
N GLU A 203 -27.79 -33.48 12.31
CA GLU A 203 -27.40 -32.90 13.59
C GLU A 203 -26.45 -31.69 13.44
N LEU A 204 -25.55 -31.69 12.45
CA LEU A 204 -24.73 -30.51 12.13
C LEU A 204 -25.58 -29.33 11.63
N MET A 205 -26.64 -29.57 10.84
CA MET A 205 -27.60 -28.52 10.44
C MET A 205 -28.39 -27.91 11.60
N LEU A 206 -28.40 -28.56 12.78
CA LEU A 206 -29.08 -28.10 13.99
C LEU A 206 -28.12 -27.44 15.00
N ASN A 207 -26.81 -27.42 14.74
CA ASN A 207 -25.82 -26.73 15.57
C ASN A 207 -25.60 -25.29 15.12
N ASN A 208 -25.54 -24.37 16.09
CA ASN A 208 -25.38 -22.92 15.86
C ASN A 208 -23.92 -22.47 15.65
N ASP A 209 -23.00 -23.37 15.27
CA ASP A 209 -21.61 -23.01 15.00
C ASP A 209 -21.47 -22.54 13.54
N TYR A 210 -20.88 -21.36 13.33
CA TYR A 210 -20.68 -20.76 12.00
C TYR A 210 -19.93 -21.74 11.08
N SER A 211 -18.94 -22.46 11.62
CA SER A 211 -18.13 -23.44 10.91
C SER A 211 -18.90 -24.71 10.49
N SER A 212 -20.02 -25.03 11.15
CA SER A 212 -20.92 -26.11 10.75
C SER A 212 -22.01 -25.70 9.75
N LEU A 213 -22.23 -24.39 9.57
CA LEU A 213 -23.41 -23.86 8.86
C LEU A 213 -23.12 -23.30 7.47
N ALA A 214 -21.92 -22.78 7.21
CA ALA A 214 -21.53 -22.27 5.89
C ALA A 214 -20.55 -23.22 5.17
N SER A 215 -20.90 -23.69 3.98
CA SER A 215 -19.98 -24.48 3.14
C SER A 215 -19.03 -23.57 2.33
N CYS A 216 -17.99 -24.15 1.73
CA CYS A 216 -17.10 -23.39 0.83
C CYS A 216 -17.85 -22.78 -0.35
N GLU A 217 -18.89 -23.46 -0.86
CA GLU A 217 -19.76 -23.02 -1.95
C GLU A 217 -20.70 -21.89 -1.51
N ASP A 218 -21.19 -21.92 -0.26
CA ASP A 218 -21.97 -20.80 0.31
C ASP A 218 -21.12 -19.52 0.37
N LEU A 219 -19.84 -19.64 0.74
CA LEU A 219 -18.89 -18.52 0.82
C LEU A 219 -18.32 -18.11 -0.56
N GLU A 220 -18.31 -19.00 -1.55
CA GLU A 220 -17.68 -18.76 -2.86
C GLU A 220 -18.40 -17.68 -3.68
N TYR A 221 -17.65 -16.69 -4.16
CA TYR A 221 -18.08 -15.72 -5.15
C TYR A 221 -17.18 -15.77 -6.40
N SER A 222 -17.75 -16.18 -7.53
CA SER A 222 -17.06 -16.36 -8.82
C SER A 222 -17.57 -15.34 -9.85
N SER A 223 -16.65 -14.68 -10.57
CA SER A 223 -16.98 -13.74 -11.65
C SER A 223 -15.91 -13.72 -12.75
N LYS A 224 -15.98 -12.75 -13.66
CA LYS A 224 -14.96 -12.48 -14.67
C LYS A 224 -14.40 -11.07 -14.50
N ILE A 225 -13.08 -10.98 -14.54
CA ILE A 225 -12.32 -9.75 -14.79
C ILE A 225 -11.55 -9.94 -16.10
N SER A 226 -10.97 -8.88 -16.64
CA SER A 226 -10.05 -8.98 -17.78
C SER A 226 -8.69 -8.38 -17.43
N TYR A 227 -7.62 -8.87 -18.05
CA TYR A 227 -6.24 -8.42 -17.78
C TYR A 227 -5.48 -8.20 -19.09
N SER A 228 -4.58 -7.21 -19.14
CA SER A 228 -3.80 -6.94 -20.35
C SER A 228 -3.00 -8.18 -20.74
N THR A 229 -2.70 -8.41 -22.01
CA THR A 229 -1.78 -9.49 -22.42
C THR A 229 -0.34 -9.01 -22.47
N GLU A 230 -0.11 -7.75 -22.85
CA GLU A 230 1.21 -7.12 -22.79
C GLU A 230 1.71 -7.00 -21.33
N ARG A 231 3.03 -7.23 -21.15
CA ARG A 231 3.75 -7.14 -19.87
C ARG A 231 4.96 -6.23 -20.04
N LYS A 232 4.81 -4.94 -19.75
CA LYS A 232 5.95 -4.02 -19.76
C LYS A 232 6.91 -4.39 -18.63
N ILE A 233 8.18 -4.60 -18.95
CA ILE A 233 9.26 -4.81 -17.99
C ILE A 233 9.74 -3.45 -17.47
N ILE A 234 10.01 -3.36 -16.17
CA ILE A 234 10.60 -2.18 -15.54
C ILE A 234 12.13 -2.35 -15.57
N GLU A 235 12.78 -1.75 -16.56
CA GLU A 235 14.22 -1.84 -16.78
C GLU A 235 15.03 -0.80 -15.97
N ASP A 236 16.33 -1.03 -15.81
CA ASP A 236 17.27 -0.11 -15.16
C ASP A 236 18.69 -0.33 -15.72
N ASP A 237 19.44 0.75 -15.89
CA ASP A 237 20.81 0.74 -16.42
C ASP A 237 21.80 0.52 -15.27
N LEU A 238 21.92 -0.74 -14.85
CA LEU A 238 22.82 -1.15 -13.78
C LEU A 238 24.30 -0.89 -14.10
N LEU A 239 24.66 -0.76 -15.38
CA LEU A 239 26.03 -0.50 -15.83
C LEU A 239 26.40 0.97 -15.58
N ALA A 240 25.57 1.90 -16.04
CA ALA A 240 25.74 3.33 -15.75
C ALA A 240 25.69 3.59 -14.24
N LEU A 241 24.73 2.96 -13.54
CA LEU A 241 24.55 3.10 -12.10
C LEU A 241 25.75 2.59 -11.28
N ARG A 242 26.36 1.45 -11.67
CA ARG A 242 27.59 0.96 -11.02
C ARG A 242 28.71 2.00 -11.13
N ARG A 243 28.93 2.54 -12.34
CA ARG A 243 29.98 3.55 -12.61
C ARG A 243 29.73 4.82 -11.81
N GLU A 244 28.48 5.30 -11.76
CA GLU A 244 28.07 6.42 -10.92
C GLU A 244 28.39 6.18 -9.43
N LEU A 245 27.92 5.06 -8.86
CA LEU A 245 28.06 4.76 -7.44
C LEU A 245 29.52 4.57 -6.99
N ILE A 246 30.39 3.99 -7.83
CA ILE A 246 31.81 3.82 -7.50
C ILE A 246 32.53 5.19 -7.49
N ASN A 247 32.21 6.06 -8.44
CA ASN A 247 32.85 7.37 -8.60
C ASN A 247 32.48 8.37 -7.49
N ARG A 248 31.42 8.13 -6.70
CA ARG A 248 31.02 9.00 -5.57
C ARG A 248 32.04 9.08 -4.43
N ASN A 249 32.95 8.10 -4.30
CA ASN A 249 33.97 8.04 -3.24
C ASN A 249 33.43 8.23 -1.80
N ASP A 250 32.21 7.71 -1.55
CA ASP A 250 31.48 7.88 -0.28
C ASP A 250 31.55 6.62 0.61
N LEU A 251 30.60 6.45 1.53
CA LEU A 251 30.48 5.22 2.34
C LEU A 251 29.90 4.04 1.53
N ILE A 252 29.03 4.32 0.56
CA ILE A 252 28.34 3.32 -0.24
C ILE A 252 29.34 2.70 -1.23
N SER A 253 30.14 3.51 -1.92
CA SER A 253 31.10 3.05 -2.93
C SER A 253 32.08 2.00 -2.37
N LYS A 254 32.52 2.17 -1.10
CA LYS A 254 33.39 1.23 -0.36
C LYS A 254 32.78 -0.15 -0.15
N PHE A 255 31.46 -0.28 -0.20
CA PHE A 255 30.76 -1.56 -0.11
C PHE A 255 30.34 -2.14 -1.47
N MET A 256 30.51 -1.41 -2.58
CA MET A 256 30.06 -1.76 -3.94
C MET A 256 31.13 -2.38 -4.85
N THR A 257 32.30 -2.68 -4.29
CA THR A 257 33.43 -3.29 -4.99
C THR A 257 34.03 -4.45 -4.19
N ASN A 258 34.84 -5.27 -4.84
CA ASN A 258 35.64 -6.31 -4.18
C ASN A 258 36.99 -6.49 -4.91
N GLU A 259 38.00 -7.03 -4.24
CA GLU A 259 39.35 -7.11 -4.81
C GLU A 259 39.49 -8.05 -6.01
N ASP A 260 38.63 -9.07 -6.09
CA ASP A 260 38.56 -10.05 -7.17
C ASP A 260 37.79 -9.56 -8.40
N GLU A 261 37.36 -8.29 -8.41
CA GLU A 261 36.73 -7.65 -9.58
C GLU A 261 37.75 -7.03 -10.55
N LYS A 262 39.02 -6.91 -10.13
CA LYS A 262 40.07 -6.20 -10.91
C LYS A 262 40.28 -6.76 -12.32
N ASP A 263 40.04 -8.06 -12.50
CA ASP A 263 40.22 -8.78 -13.76
C ASP A 263 38.90 -9.02 -14.52
N LEU A 264 37.78 -8.45 -14.04
CA LEU A 264 36.44 -8.61 -14.65
C LEU A 264 35.98 -7.33 -15.33
N SER A 265 35.22 -7.47 -16.43
CA SER A 265 34.50 -6.36 -17.04
C SER A 265 33.33 -5.89 -16.14
N ASP A 266 32.95 -4.61 -16.22
CA ASP A 266 31.79 -4.09 -15.49
C ASP A 266 30.51 -4.88 -15.81
N GLU A 267 30.35 -5.28 -17.06
CA GLU A 267 29.21 -6.04 -17.57
C GLU A 267 29.15 -7.44 -16.92
N GLU A 268 30.29 -8.10 -16.72
CA GLU A 268 30.37 -9.34 -15.96
C GLU A 268 30.09 -9.15 -14.47
N ILE A 269 30.59 -8.07 -13.87
CA ILE A 269 30.39 -7.78 -12.45
C ILE A 269 28.92 -7.49 -12.16
N VAL A 270 28.28 -6.64 -12.99
CA VAL A 270 26.83 -6.38 -12.94
C VAL A 270 26.06 -7.69 -13.04
N LYS A 271 26.37 -8.53 -14.04
CA LYS A 271 25.69 -9.82 -14.24
C LYS A 271 25.89 -10.82 -13.09
N LYS A 272 27.05 -10.83 -12.44
CA LYS A 272 27.41 -11.79 -11.39
C LYS A 272 27.02 -11.33 -9.98
N ARG A 273 26.91 -10.03 -9.71
CA ARG A 273 26.89 -9.46 -8.34
C ARG A 273 25.83 -8.42 -8.06
N TRP A 274 25.22 -7.84 -9.08
CA TRP A 274 24.18 -6.83 -8.93
C TRP A 274 22.81 -7.45 -9.18
N PHE A 275 21.89 -7.24 -8.24
CA PHE A 275 20.54 -7.80 -8.29
C PHE A 275 19.51 -6.70 -8.02
N ARG A 276 18.35 -6.82 -8.67
CA ARG A 276 17.18 -5.98 -8.42
C ARG A 276 16.11 -6.85 -7.77
N PHE A 277 15.35 -6.27 -6.85
CA PHE A 277 14.30 -6.98 -6.11
C PHE A 277 13.05 -6.09 -6.01
N GLY A 278 11.94 -6.59 -6.57
CA GLY A 278 10.57 -6.07 -6.48
C GLY A 278 10.39 -4.55 -6.68
N SER A 279 10.01 -4.12 -7.87
CA SER A 279 9.70 -2.70 -8.15
C SER A 279 8.28 -2.33 -7.70
N SER A 280 8.15 -1.36 -6.80
CA SER A 280 6.90 -0.82 -6.25
C SER A 280 6.69 0.61 -6.78
N SER A 281 5.48 0.99 -7.17
CA SER A 281 5.22 2.23 -7.92
C SER A 281 3.91 2.94 -7.52
N VAL A 282 3.86 4.26 -7.69
CA VAL A 282 2.65 5.10 -7.57
C VAL A 282 2.61 6.18 -8.65
N TRP A 283 1.43 6.49 -9.19
CA TRP A 283 1.20 7.62 -10.08
C TRP A 283 1.13 8.95 -9.32
N LEU A 284 1.82 9.99 -9.79
CA LEU A 284 1.70 11.37 -9.30
C LEU A 284 1.00 12.20 -10.39
N GLU A 285 -0.27 12.53 -10.18
CA GLU A 285 -1.10 13.28 -11.14
C GLU A 285 -0.55 14.70 -11.39
N SER A 286 -0.05 15.36 -10.34
CA SER A 286 0.58 16.68 -10.41
C SER A 286 1.88 16.68 -11.22
N GLN A 287 2.54 15.53 -11.34
CA GLN A 287 3.84 15.39 -12.01
C GLN A 287 3.77 14.65 -13.35
N GLN A 288 2.62 14.04 -13.66
CA GLN A 288 2.39 13.23 -14.87
C GLN A 288 3.43 12.12 -15.07
N CYS A 289 3.78 11.45 -13.97
CA CYS A 289 4.71 10.33 -13.97
C CYS A 289 4.44 9.35 -12.82
N TYR A 290 4.79 8.08 -13.05
CA TYR A 290 4.96 7.10 -12.00
C TYR A 290 6.30 7.32 -11.28
N ILE A 291 6.30 7.31 -9.95
CA ILE A 291 7.52 7.16 -9.15
C ILE A 291 7.63 5.71 -8.71
N THR A 292 8.68 5.05 -9.18
CA THR A 292 8.96 3.62 -8.94
C THR A 292 10.21 3.47 -8.09
N VAL A 293 10.12 2.66 -7.04
CA VAL A 293 11.23 2.29 -6.16
C VAL A 293 11.54 0.80 -6.29
N THR A 294 12.82 0.45 -6.34
CA THR A 294 13.32 -0.92 -6.45
C THR A 294 14.40 -1.14 -5.41
N ARG A 295 14.43 -2.30 -4.75
CA ARG A 295 15.59 -2.68 -3.95
C ARG A 295 16.72 -3.08 -4.89
N LEU A 296 17.82 -2.35 -4.82
CA LEU A 296 19.06 -2.67 -5.49
C LEU A 296 19.97 -3.39 -4.49
N MET A 297 20.61 -4.48 -4.89
CA MET A 297 21.45 -5.29 -4.03
C MET A 297 22.79 -5.56 -4.71
N TYR A 298 23.85 -5.53 -3.91
CA TYR A 298 25.17 -5.98 -4.32
C TYR A 298 25.65 -7.08 -3.37
N ALA A 299 26.15 -8.19 -3.94
CA ALA A 299 26.68 -9.33 -3.20
C ALA A 299 28.06 -9.71 -3.76
N LYS A 300 29.10 -9.59 -2.94
CA LYS A 300 30.49 -9.93 -3.31
C LYS A 300 30.65 -11.41 -3.68
N SER A 301 29.87 -12.27 -3.01
CA SER A 301 29.81 -13.71 -3.29
C SER A 301 29.10 -14.07 -4.61
N GLY A 302 28.34 -13.13 -5.20
CA GLY A 302 27.37 -13.42 -6.26
C GLY A 302 26.13 -14.19 -5.78
N ASP A 303 25.98 -14.45 -4.47
CA ASP A 303 24.79 -15.08 -3.90
C ASP A 303 23.74 -14.01 -3.58
N ARG A 304 22.69 -13.94 -4.41
CA ARG A 304 21.59 -12.97 -4.23
C ARG A 304 20.81 -13.11 -2.92
N ASN A 305 20.88 -14.28 -2.27
CA ASN A 305 20.27 -14.50 -0.96
C ASN A 305 21.15 -13.93 0.18
N LYS A 306 22.40 -13.55 -0.12
CA LYS A 306 23.36 -13.01 0.84
C LYS A 306 23.95 -11.65 0.41
N PRO A 307 23.13 -10.59 0.23
CA PRO A 307 23.62 -9.28 -0.16
C PRO A 307 24.49 -8.65 0.94
N ASP A 308 25.64 -8.10 0.54
CA ASP A 308 26.49 -7.32 1.44
C ASP A 308 25.83 -5.99 1.81
N ILE A 309 25.21 -5.35 0.80
CA ILE A 309 24.53 -4.06 0.90
C ILE A 309 23.29 -4.04 -0.01
N SER A 310 22.25 -3.37 0.47
CA SER A 310 21.01 -3.05 -0.25
C SER A 310 20.76 -1.54 -0.23
N LEU A 311 20.15 -1.02 -1.29
CA LEU A 311 19.82 0.39 -1.49
C LEU A 311 18.41 0.53 -2.07
N ILE A 312 17.79 1.71 -1.91
CA ILE A 312 16.57 2.05 -2.64
C ILE A 312 16.93 2.88 -3.88
N ARG A 313 16.80 2.26 -5.04
CA ARG A 313 16.86 2.88 -6.36
C ARG A 313 15.51 3.47 -6.70
N ALA A 314 15.45 4.69 -7.23
CA ALA A 314 14.19 5.35 -7.59
C ALA A 314 14.23 5.95 -9.00
N GLN A 315 13.17 5.68 -9.77
CA GLN A 315 13.02 6.04 -11.18
C GLN A 315 11.68 6.74 -11.39
N ALA A 316 11.65 7.68 -12.35
CA ALA A 316 10.41 8.28 -12.84
C ALA A 316 10.07 7.67 -14.20
N PHE A 317 8.81 7.29 -14.42
CA PHE A 317 8.34 6.75 -15.70
C PHE A 317 7.14 7.55 -16.21
N ASP A 318 7.02 7.72 -17.53
CA ASP A 318 5.80 8.27 -18.14
C ASP A 318 4.63 7.27 -18.06
N LYS A 319 3.44 7.69 -18.49
CA LYS A 319 2.24 6.84 -18.60
C LYS A 319 2.40 5.64 -19.55
N ASP A 320 3.39 5.68 -20.43
CA ASP A 320 3.75 4.62 -21.36
C ASP A 320 4.84 3.69 -20.83
N TRP A 321 5.29 3.92 -19.58
CA TRP A 321 6.34 3.23 -18.84
C TRP A 321 7.73 3.33 -19.48
N ASN A 322 8.06 4.49 -20.04
CA ASN A 322 9.42 4.84 -20.46
C ASN A 322 10.08 5.71 -19.36
N GLU A 323 11.37 5.46 -19.06
CA GLU A 323 12.07 6.18 -17.99
C GLU A 323 12.31 7.66 -18.37
N ILE A 324 11.88 8.58 -17.50
CA ILE A 324 12.08 10.02 -17.66
C ILE A 324 13.38 10.42 -16.96
N LYS A 325 14.51 10.26 -17.67
CA LYS A 325 15.83 10.68 -17.16
C LYS A 325 15.90 12.20 -17.02
N GLY A 326 16.40 12.67 -15.87
CA GLY A 326 16.48 14.09 -15.52
C GLY A 326 15.19 14.71 -14.96
N LYS A 327 14.12 13.92 -14.70
CA LYS A 327 12.87 14.43 -14.10
C LYS A 327 13.14 15.02 -12.72
N ARG A 328 12.94 16.33 -12.55
CA ARG A 328 13.05 17.02 -11.26
C ARG A 328 11.67 17.21 -10.63
N ILE A 329 11.51 16.83 -9.38
CA ILE A 329 10.31 17.07 -8.56
C ILE A 329 10.72 17.95 -7.37
N PRO A 330 10.05 19.09 -7.12
CA PRO A 330 10.42 19.98 -6.02
C PRO A 330 10.16 19.34 -4.66
N LYS A 331 10.99 19.67 -3.67
CA LYS A 331 10.73 19.31 -2.28
C LYS A 331 9.62 20.19 -1.72
N ILE A 332 8.70 19.60 -0.96
CA ILE A 332 7.47 20.24 -0.48
C ILE A 332 7.67 21.08 0.80
N ASP A 333 8.78 20.90 1.50
CA ASP A 333 9.11 21.58 2.76
C ASP A 333 10.16 22.70 2.63
N ILE A 334 10.52 23.07 1.39
CA ILE A 334 11.42 24.18 1.07
C ILE A 334 10.74 25.10 0.05
N SER A 335 10.70 26.40 0.34
CA SER A 335 10.30 27.41 -0.65
C SER A 335 11.37 27.53 -1.75
N LEU A 336 10.99 27.31 -3.01
CA LEU A 336 11.85 27.57 -4.15
C LEU A 336 12.26 29.07 -4.17
N PRO A 337 13.56 29.41 -4.13
CA PRO A 337 13.99 30.80 -4.28
C PRO A 337 13.71 31.31 -5.70
N LYS A 338 13.40 32.60 -5.83
CA LYS A 338 13.15 33.26 -7.13
C LYS A 338 14.41 33.48 -7.98
N SER A 339 15.58 33.12 -7.43
CA SER A 339 16.91 33.37 -7.99
C SER A 339 17.64 32.07 -8.34
N ILE A 340 16.93 30.95 -8.53
CA ILE A 340 17.54 29.68 -8.98
C ILE A 340 18.24 29.92 -10.32
N GLU A 341 17.57 30.61 -11.25
CA GLU A 341 18.08 30.95 -12.57
C GLU A 341 19.32 31.86 -12.49
N GLU A 342 19.32 32.84 -11.58
CA GLU A 342 20.46 33.74 -11.35
C GLU A 342 21.68 32.98 -10.80
N GLU A 343 21.46 32.04 -9.87
CA GLU A 343 22.51 31.19 -9.30
C GLU A 343 23.09 30.24 -10.35
N LEU A 344 22.24 29.57 -11.13
CA LEU A 344 22.68 28.69 -12.21
C LEU A 344 23.48 29.45 -13.27
N GLN A 345 23.05 30.67 -13.64
CA GLN A 345 23.80 31.56 -14.53
C GLN A 345 25.12 32.06 -13.93
N ARG A 346 25.21 32.22 -12.60
CA ARG A 346 26.47 32.57 -11.93
C ARG A 346 27.47 31.43 -12.04
N ILE A 347 27.03 30.18 -11.80
CA ILE A 347 27.87 28.99 -11.98
C ILE A 347 28.28 28.85 -13.46
N ASP A 348 27.38 29.08 -14.43
CA ASP A 348 27.77 29.10 -15.85
C ASP A 348 28.85 30.14 -16.17
N LYS A 349 28.82 31.32 -15.56
CA LYS A 349 29.86 32.35 -15.76
C LYS A 349 31.19 32.02 -15.06
N GLU A 350 31.14 31.26 -13.97
CA GLU A 350 32.31 30.83 -13.21
C GLU A 350 33.09 29.71 -13.94
N PHE A 351 32.38 28.78 -14.60
CA PHE A 351 32.98 27.59 -15.20
C PHE A 351 32.91 27.52 -16.75
N GLY A 352 32.09 28.34 -17.41
CA GLY A 352 31.70 28.19 -18.82
C GLY A 352 32.49 29.00 -19.84
N ASN A 353 33.70 29.47 -19.54
CA ASN A 353 34.48 30.32 -20.45
C ASN A 353 35.24 29.50 -21.52
N VAL A 354 34.52 28.84 -22.42
CA VAL A 354 35.06 27.79 -23.33
C VAL A 354 35.93 28.35 -24.48
N ASP A 355 35.70 29.58 -24.91
CA ASP A 355 36.31 30.15 -26.13
C ASP A 355 37.79 30.55 -25.98
N ALA A 356 38.38 30.38 -24.80
CA ALA A 356 39.74 30.84 -24.48
C ALA A 356 40.88 30.01 -25.12
N CYS A 357 40.62 28.76 -25.53
CA CYS A 357 41.69 27.90 -26.06
C CYS A 357 42.03 28.16 -27.55
N GLU A 358 41.18 28.85 -28.32
CA GLU A 358 41.44 29.10 -29.75
C GLU A 358 42.71 29.95 -29.98
N GLU A 359 43.03 30.86 -29.05
CA GLU A 359 44.25 31.68 -29.07
C GLU A 359 45.54 30.84 -28.93
N LEU A 360 45.44 29.61 -28.41
CA LEU A 360 46.56 28.68 -28.22
C LEU A 360 46.73 27.69 -29.39
N SER A 361 45.91 27.78 -30.44
CA SER A 361 45.92 26.86 -31.59
C SER A 361 47.26 26.70 -32.34
N SER A 362 48.25 27.56 -32.07
CA SER A 362 49.61 27.46 -32.61
C SER A 362 50.56 26.55 -31.80
N ASP A 363 50.21 26.18 -30.57
CA ASP A 363 50.94 25.22 -29.72
C ASP A 363 50.01 24.07 -29.33
N ALA A 364 50.20 22.91 -29.96
CA ALA A 364 49.37 21.73 -29.72
C ALA A 364 49.38 21.25 -28.26
N VAL A 365 50.50 21.40 -27.54
CA VAL A 365 50.60 20.93 -26.14
C VAL A 365 49.86 21.89 -25.21
N ALA A 366 50.00 23.20 -25.43
CA ALA A 366 49.26 24.21 -24.68
C ALA A 366 47.75 24.14 -24.97
N TYR A 367 47.37 23.90 -26.23
CA TYR A 367 45.99 23.72 -26.64
C TYR A 367 45.34 22.47 -26.01
N ASP A 368 46.02 21.32 -26.00
CA ASP A 368 45.53 20.09 -25.38
C ASP A 368 45.37 20.26 -23.86
N GLN A 369 46.34 20.88 -23.20
CA GLN A 369 46.27 21.18 -21.75
C GLN A 369 45.11 22.14 -21.42
N CYS A 370 44.92 23.19 -22.22
CA CYS A 370 43.78 24.10 -22.11
C CYS A 370 42.47 23.32 -22.26
N THR A 371 42.33 22.52 -23.31
CA THR A 371 41.13 21.72 -23.59
C THR A 371 40.78 20.78 -22.42
N ILE A 372 41.78 20.10 -21.84
CA ILE A 372 41.58 19.24 -20.66
C ILE A 372 41.16 20.06 -19.43
N GLN A 373 41.80 21.21 -19.19
CA GLN A 373 41.45 22.09 -18.07
C GLN A 373 40.01 22.62 -18.18
N HIS A 374 39.59 23.05 -19.38
CA HIS A 374 38.22 23.51 -19.63
C HIS A 374 37.19 22.37 -19.55
N ALA A 375 37.54 21.16 -19.98
CA ALA A 375 36.68 19.98 -19.80
C ALA A 375 36.47 19.64 -18.31
N ASN A 376 37.54 19.68 -17.50
CA ASN A 376 37.44 19.47 -16.06
C ASN A 376 36.62 20.58 -15.38
N ALA A 377 36.88 21.85 -15.70
CA ALA A 377 36.12 22.97 -15.16
C ALA A 377 34.62 22.88 -15.52
N TYR A 378 34.29 22.46 -16.74
CA TYR A 378 32.90 22.21 -17.12
C TYR A 378 32.24 21.11 -16.26
N LEU A 379 32.94 20.00 -16.01
CA LEU A 379 32.45 18.91 -15.15
C LEU A 379 32.25 19.38 -13.69
N ASP A 380 33.19 20.13 -13.14
CA ASP A 380 33.07 20.73 -11.80
C ASP A 380 31.87 21.68 -11.72
N GLY A 381 31.65 22.49 -12.77
CA GLY A 381 30.50 23.38 -12.90
C GLY A 381 29.17 22.63 -12.95
N GLN A 382 29.09 21.50 -13.68
CA GLN A 382 27.88 20.65 -13.67
C GLN A 382 27.65 20.03 -12.30
N ALA A 383 28.67 19.44 -11.67
CA ALA A 383 28.56 18.87 -10.33
C ALA A 383 28.12 19.92 -9.30
N ARG A 384 28.61 21.16 -9.41
CA ARG A 384 28.22 22.28 -8.56
C ARG A 384 26.74 22.68 -8.74
N LYS A 385 26.24 22.68 -9.98
CA LYS A 385 24.81 22.89 -10.28
C LYS A 385 23.94 21.78 -9.72
N GLU A 386 24.36 20.52 -9.86
CA GLU A 386 23.60 19.37 -9.37
C GLU A 386 23.48 19.38 -7.84
N GLU A 387 24.57 19.68 -7.12
CA GLU A 387 24.55 19.81 -5.66
C GLU A 387 23.66 20.99 -5.20
N PHE A 388 23.67 22.12 -5.91
CA PHE A 388 22.73 23.21 -5.64
C PHE A 388 21.28 22.79 -5.87
N LEU A 389 20.97 22.13 -7.00
CA LEU A 389 19.62 21.66 -7.32
C LEU A 389 19.14 20.55 -6.38
N LYS A 390 20.03 19.69 -5.87
CA LYS A 390 19.74 18.64 -4.88
C LYS A 390 19.17 19.21 -3.57
N GLN A 391 19.40 20.50 -3.27
CA GLN A 391 18.78 21.16 -2.12
C GLN A 391 17.27 21.34 -2.30
N TYR A 392 16.82 21.66 -3.51
CA TYR A 392 15.44 22.05 -3.82
C TYR A 392 14.61 20.97 -4.53
N PHE A 393 15.26 20.03 -5.22
CA PHE A 393 14.61 19.02 -6.04
C PHE A 393 15.13 17.62 -5.73
N VAL A 394 14.29 16.61 -5.97
CA VAL A 394 14.76 15.25 -6.25
C VAL A 394 14.81 15.08 -7.76
N THR A 395 16.00 14.79 -8.29
CA THR A 395 16.19 14.42 -9.70
C THR A 395 16.07 12.90 -9.82
N TYR A 396 15.33 12.42 -10.81
CA TYR A 396 15.22 11.00 -11.16
C TYR A 396 15.90 10.74 -12.51
N PRO A 397 16.55 9.57 -12.71
CA PRO A 397 16.85 8.53 -11.74
C PRO A 397 17.73 8.97 -10.56
N THR A 398 17.58 8.31 -9.40
CA THR A 398 18.47 8.48 -8.24
C THR A 398 18.55 7.21 -7.38
N VAL A 399 19.41 7.25 -6.36
CA VAL A 399 19.56 6.31 -5.25
C VAL A 399 19.41 7.13 -3.96
N TYR A 400 18.48 6.73 -3.08
CA TYR A 400 18.27 7.47 -1.83
C TYR A 400 19.37 7.19 -0.81
N GLU A 401 19.97 8.27 -0.30
CA GLU A 401 21.00 8.27 0.74
C GLU A 401 20.35 7.99 2.12
N ILE A 402 20.13 6.72 2.43
CA ILE A 402 19.56 6.25 3.70
C ILE A 402 20.72 5.77 4.61
N PRO A 403 20.94 6.40 5.77
CA PRO A 403 21.95 5.94 6.73
C PRO A 403 21.68 4.52 7.24
N PHE A 404 22.73 3.70 7.32
CA PHE A 404 22.66 2.31 7.78
C PHE A 404 23.86 1.95 8.67
N TYR A 405 23.72 0.88 9.45
CA TYR A 405 24.77 0.40 10.33
C TYR A 405 25.79 -0.46 9.58
N THR A 406 27.09 -0.25 9.79
CA THR A 406 28.16 -0.84 8.97
C THR A 406 28.66 -2.20 9.49
N GLU A 407 28.58 -2.46 10.80
CA GLU A 407 29.17 -3.66 11.41
C GLU A 407 28.24 -4.89 11.42
N ILE A 408 27.27 -4.93 10.50
CA ILE A 408 26.29 -6.01 10.33
C ILE A 408 26.32 -6.60 8.92
N ARG A 409 25.71 -7.78 8.79
CA ARG A 409 25.35 -8.38 7.48
C ARG A 409 24.05 -7.76 6.98
N TYR A 410 23.81 -7.80 5.67
CA TYR A 410 22.60 -7.25 5.03
C TYR A 410 22.43 -5.75 5.31
N LYS A 411 23.44 -4.96 4.95
CA LYS A 411 23.46 -3.51 5.20
C LYS A 411 22.37 -2.81 4.40
N GLY A 412 21.76 -1.78 4.99
CA GLY A 412 20.86 -0.88 4.27
C GLY A 412 19.42 -1.35 4.13
N PRO A 413 18.58 -0.56 3.44
CA PRO A 413 17.14 -0.78 3.32
C PRO A 413 16.77 -2.01 2.50
N GLU A 414 15.72 -2.71 2.94
CA GLU A 414 15.19 -3.93 2.34
C GLU A 414 13.68 -3.83 2.08
N ASP A 415 13.23 -4.51 1.03
CA ASP A 415 11.82 -4.76 0.67
C ASP A 415 10.95 -3.48 0.60
N PRO A 416 11.37 -2.44 -0.16
CA PRO A 416 10.69 -1.16 -0.21
C PRO A 416 9.29 -1.29 -0.82
N ARG A 417 8.38 -0.49 -0.28
CA ARG A 417 7.03 -0.25 -0.79
C ARG A 417 6.79 1.25 -0.84
N ILE A 418 6.06 1.71 -1.85
CA ILE A 418 5.69 3.12 -1.97
C ILE A 418 4.17 3.26 -1.94
N ILE A 419 3.69 4.24 -1.18
CA ILE A 419 2.28 4.61 -1.07
C ILE A 419 2.16 6.12 -1.27
N LEU A 420 1.13 6.56 -1.98
CA LEU A 420 0.85 7.98 -2.16
C LEU A 420 -0.06 8.46 -1.03
N ARG A 421 0.36 9.50 -0.32
CA ARG A 421 -0.57 10.35 0.43
C ARG A 421 -1.08 11.43 -0.49
N LYS A 422 -2.40 11.62 -0.53
CA LYS A 422 -3.05 12.62 -1.37
C LYS A 422 -4.15 13.34 -0.61
N ASP A 423 -4.18 14.66 -0.74
CA ASP A 423 -5.32 15.52 -0.48
C ASP A 423 -5.62 16.37 -1.74
N ASP A 424 -6.45 17.42 -1.64
CA ASP A 424 -6.82 18.26 -2.79
C ASP A 424 -5.66 19.15 -3.30
N ASP A 425 -4.66 19.44 -2.45
CA ASP A 425 -3.56 20.38 -2.73
C ASP A 425 -2.17 19.71 -2.78
N LEU A 426 -2.00 18.52 -2.19
CA LEU A 426 -0.73 17.83 -2.00
C LEU A 426 -0.76 16.37 -2.48
N GLU A 427 0.25 15.99 -3.26
CA GLU A 427 0.63 14.61 -3.54
C GLU A 427 2.02 14.33 -2.96
N GLU A 428 2.10 13.42 -1.99
CA GLU A 428 3.35 13.10 -1.31
C GLU A 428 3.57 11.58 -1.27
N PRO A 429 4.55 11.03 -2.01
CA PRO A 429 4.93 9.63 -1.87
C PRO A 429 5.61 9.40 -0.51
N VAL A 430 5.24 8.29 0.14
CA VAL A 430 5.89 7.77 1.33
C VAL A 430 6.44 6.39 1.00
N ILE A 431 7.74 6.19 1.19
CA ILE A 431 8.40 4.91 0.97
C ILE A 431 8.55 4.23 2.34
N VAL A 432 8.15 2.97 2.47
CA VAL A 432 8.34 2.18 3.70
C VAL A 432 9.18 0.95 3.40
N PHE A 433 10.00 0.54 4.36
CA PHE A 433 10.96 -0.57 4.21
C PHE A 433 11.39 -1.10 5.59
N ASN A 434 11.97 -2.31 5.61
CA ASN A 434 12.66 -2.80 6.81
C ASN A 434 14.18 -2.65 6.67
N MET A 435 14.87 -2.40 7.77
CA MET A 435 16.33 -2.28 7.82
C MET A 435 16.85 -2.79 9.16
N GLU A 436 18.02 -3.39 9.14
CA GLU A 436 18.68 -3.96 10.32
C GLU A 436 19.53 -2.88 11.04
N ASN A 437 19.43 -2.80 12.36
CA ASN A 437 20.25 -1.92 13.20
C ASN A 437 20.74 -2.65 14.46
N GLU A 438 21.44 -1.94 15.36
CA GLU A 438 21.97 -2.50 16.62
C GLU A 438 20.92 -3.18 17.53
N ARG A 439 19.65 -2.76 17.42
CA ARG A 439 18.49 -3.30 18.18
C ARG A 439 17.79 -4.43 17.42
N GLY A 440 18.26 -4.84 16.24
CA GLY A 440 17.61 -5.81 15.34
C GLY A 440 16.92 -5.13 14.16
N ARG A 441 16.03 -5.86 13.46
CA ARG A 441 15.34 -5.32 12.29
C ARG A 441 14.16 -4.44 12.69
N ARG A 442 14.19 -3.18 12.24
CA ARG A 442 13.16 -2.16 12.46
C ARG A 442 12.47 -1.81 11.14
N PHE A 443 11.29 -1.21 11.25
CA PHE A 443 10.52 -0.71 10.11
C PHE A 443 10.68 0.80 10.03
N TYR A 444 10.77 1.33 8.82
CA TYR A 444 11.06 2.75 8.56
C TYR A 444 10.10 3.32 7.52
N SER A 445 9.93 4.64 7.54
CA SER A 445 9.46 5.41 6.39
C SER A 445 10.49 6.44 5.96
N TYR A 446 10.52 6.73 4.66
CA TYR A 446 11.31 7.77 4.02
C TYR A 446 10.40 8.59 3.10
N LEU A 447 10.38 9.90 3.32
CA LEU A 447 9.58 10.86 2.56
C LEU A 447 10.52 11.61 1.59
N PRO A 448 10.68 11.14 0.33
CA PRO A 448 11.77 11.57 -0.56
C PRO A 448 11.68 13.05 -0.96
N HIS A 449 10.48 13.61 -1.05
CA HIS A 449 10.27 15.03 -1.39
C HIS A 449 10.32 15.95 -0.16
N ARG A 450 10.91 15.51 0.96
CA ARG A 450 11.21 16.36 2.12
C ARG A 450 12.72 16.46 2.36
N ASN A 451 13.15 17.60 2.88
CA ASN A 451 14.52 17.83 3.33
C ASN A 451 14.67 17.70 4.85
N ILE A 452 13.65 18.11 5.61
CA ILE A 452 13.69 18.11 7.07
C ILE A 452 13.31 16.71 7.57
N LYS A 453 14.25 16.00 8.20
CA LYS A 453 14.04 14.64 8.78
C LYS A 453 13.19 13.72 7.87
N PRO A 454 13.64 13.40 6.64
CA PRO A 454 12.85 12.58 5.72
C PRO A 454 12.75 11.12 6.16
N LEU A 455 13.71 10.60 6.94
CA LEU A 455 13.71 9.26 7.51
C LEU A 455 13.05 9.24 8.90
N VAL A 456 12.16 8.28 9.14
CA VAL A 456 11.47 8.03 10.41
C VAL A 456 11.54 6.54 10.73
N GLU A 457 12.02 6.18 11.94
CA GLU A 457 11.96 4.80 12.47
C GLU A 457 10.65 4.58 13.21
N PHE A 458 9.95 3.48 12.96
CA PHE A 458 8.71 3.14 13.66
C PHE A 458 8.96 2.30 14.92
N ASP A 459 8.31 2.66 16.03
CA ASP A 459 8.39 1.95 17.30
C ASP A 459 7.00 1.79 17.96
N ILE A 460 6.70 0.58 18.45
CA ILE A 460 5.37 0.21 18.98
C ILE A 460 5.35 0.36 20.50
N LYS A 461 4.64 1.38 20.99
CA LYS A 461 4.61 1.72 22.42
C LYS A 461 4.16 0.56 23.31
N GLY A 462 4.80 0.43 24.47
CA GLY A 462 4.42 -0.50 25.53
C GLY A 462 4.68 -1.98 25.24
N HIS A 463 5.24 -2.32 24.09
CA HIS A 463 5.53 -3.70 23.69
C HIS A 463 7.04 -3.88 23.51
N ARG A 464 7.56 -5.07 23.83
CA ARG A 464 8.93 -5.43 23.47
C ARG A 464 8.96 -5.65 21.96
N ALA A 465 9.43 -4.65 21.21
CA ALA A 465 9.54 -4.70 19.75
C ALA A 465 10.20 -6.02 19.31
N ARG A 466 9.68 -6.68 18.25
CA ARG A 466 10.16 -7.99 17.85
C ARG A 466 11.64 -7.88 17.45
N LYS A 467 12.39 -8.98 17.50
CA LYS A 467 13.77 -8.99 16.96
C LYS A 467 13.80 -8.70 15.46
N LYS A 468 12.68 -8.94 14.76
CA LYS A 468 12.57 -8.79 13.31
C LYS A 468 11.21 -8.21 12.88
N GLU A 469 11.15 -6.91 12.62
CA GLU A 469 10.03 -6.29 11.92
C GLU A 469 10.20 -6.40 10.40
N LYS A 470 9.13 -6.82 9.69
CA LYS A 470 9.05 -6.95 8.23
C LYS A 470 7.59 -7.15 7.79
N ASN A 471 7.33 -7.11 6.47
CA ASN A 471 6.06 -7.49 5.84
C ASN A 471 4.81 -6.64 6.21
N TRP A 472 4.97 -5.48 6.86
CA TRP A 472 3.84 -4.60 7.16
C TRP A 472 3.26 -4.00 5.86
N ALA A 473 1.94 -4.03 5.68
CA ALA A 473 1.30 -3.47 4.48
C ALA A 473 0.69 -2.07 4.77
N PRO A 474 1.21 -0.98 4.17
CA PRO A 474 0.79 0.38 4.48
C PRO A 474 -0.58 0.75 3.89
N PHE A 475 -1.32 1.60 4.58
CA PHE A 475 -2.49 2.35 4.06
C PHE A 475 -2.69 3.69 4.77
N PHE A 476 -3.51 4.55 4.17
CA PHE A 476 -4.00 5.76 4.82
C PHE A 476 -5.48 5.61 5.19
N HIS A 477 -5.81 6.04 6.41
CA HIS A 477 -7.18 6.24 6.87
C HIS A 477 -7.65 7.64 6.46
N GLU A 478 -8.93 7.82 6.15
CA GLU A 478 -9.44 9.11 5.67
C GLU A 478 -9.22 10.26 6.67
N ASP A 479 -9.36 10.00 7.97
CA ASP A 479 -9.12 11.03 8.98
C ASP A 479 -7.64 11.46 9.06
N ASP A 480 -6.71 10.60 8.64
CA ASP A 480 -5.29 10.97 8.61
C ASP A 480 -4.99 11.94 7.45
N THR A 481 -5.69 11.83 6.30
CA THR A 481 -5.51 12.77 5.17
C THR A 481 -6.06 14.15 5.48
N LYS A 482 -7.08 14.25 6.36
CA LYS A 482 -7.66 15.53 6.81
C LYS A 482 -6.86 16.24 7.91
N THR A 483 -5.87 15.59 8.52
CA THR A 483 -5.07 16.15 9.64
C THR A 483 -3.70 16.69 9.22
N ILE A 484 -3.42 16.72 7.91
CA ILE A 484 -2.19 17.27 7.34
C ILE A 484 -2.11 18.76 7.62
N SER A 485 -0.95 19.22 8.09
CA SER A 485 -0.65 20.64 8.24
C SER A 485 0.86 20.88 8.11
N LEU A 486 1.27 22.14 7.97
CA LEU A 486 2.68 22.53 7.97
C LEU A 486 3.48 21.99 9.18
N LEU A 487 2.81 21.75 10.31
CA LEU A 487 3.42 21.27 11.56
C LEU A 487 3.22 19.78 11.83
N SER A 488 2.29 19.10 11.14
CA SER A 488 2.02 17.68 11.33
C SER A 488 1.96 16.94 10.00
N ARG A 489 2.85 15.96 9.88
CA ARG A 489 2.86 14.96 8.81
C ARG A 489 1.77 13.89 8.99
N GLY A 490 0.81 14.07 9.89
CA GLY A 490 -0.26 13.11 10.13
C GLY A 490 0.25 11.71 10.51
N PHE A 491 -0.52 10.70 10.13
CA PHE A 491 -0.29 9.30 10.46
C PHE A 491 -0.35 8.41 9.21
N ILE A 492 0.17 7.19 9.36
CA ILE A 492 0.04 6.08 8.42
C ILE A 492 -0.42 4.86 9.21
N HIS A 493 -1.27 4.03 8.60
CA HIS A 493 -1.70 2.77 9.18
C HIS A 493 -0.98 1.60 8.49
N PHE A 494 -0.83 0.49 9.20
CA PHE A 494 -0.34 -0.75 8.63
C PHE A 494 -1.19 -1.94 9.07
N VAL A 495 -1.44 -2.86 8.13
CA VAL A 495 -1.74 -4.25 8.51
C VAL A 495 -0.43 -4.86 8.99
N TYR A 496 -0.35 -5.06 10.31
CA TYR A 496 0.82 -5.58 11.03
C TYR A 496 0.85 -7.11 11.00
N SER A 497 -0.34 -7.74 10.98
CA SER A 497 -0.54 -9.16 10.81
C SER A 497 -1.85 -9.38 10.05
N PHE A 498 -1.89 -10.36 9.15
CA PHE A 498 -3.09 -10.71 8.39
C PHE A 498 -3.94 -11.79 9.09
N SER A 499 -3.31 -12.71 9.82
CA SER A 499 -3.98 -13.73 10.63
C SER A 499 -3.14 -14.05 11.89
N PRO A 500 -3.58 -13.64 13.11
CA PRO A 500 -4.75 -12.80 13.38
C PRO A 500 -4.64 -11.43 12.67
N PHE A 501 -5.77 -10.83 12.30
CA PHE A 501 -5.76 -9.49 11.71
C PHE A 501 -5.42 -8.44 12.78
N GLU A 502 -4.31 -7.73 12.61
CA GLU A 502 -3.85 -6.67 13.52
C GLU A 502 -3.52 -5.40 12.72
N VAL A 503 -3.98 -4.24 13.22
CA VAL A 503 -3.72 -2.94 12.63
C VAL A 503 -2.98 -2.05 13.62
N ILE A 504 -1.91 -1.42 13.16
CA ILE A 504 -1.19 -0.35 13.87
C ILE A 504 -1.39 1.00 13.17
N LYS A 505 -1.43 2.06 13.97
CA LYS A 505 -1.38 3.46 13.56
C LYS A 505 -0.03 4.03 13.99
N CYS A 506 0.68 4.68 13.08
CA CYS A 506 2.01 5.23 13.32
C CYS A 506 2.08 6.72 12.92
N SER A 507 2.68 7.54 13.78
CA SER A 507 2.96 8.95 13.48
C SER A 507 4.11 9.09 12.48
N LEU A 508 3.91 9.90 11.43
CA LEU A 508 4.95 10.21 10.44
C LEU A 508 5.89 11.35 10.89
N ASN A 509 5.69 11.90 12.10
CA ASN A 509 6.53 12.95 12.68
C ASN A 509 7.68 12.39 13.53
N ASP A 510 7.38 11.40 14.36
CA ASP A 510 8.27 10.85 15.39
C ASP A 510 8.30 9.31 15.41
N GLY A 511 7.54 8.64 14.54
CA GLY A 511 7.57 7.18 14.39
C GLY A 511 6.79 6.41 15.47
N MET A 512 6.17 7.11 16.41
CA MET A 512 5.44 6.47 17.50
C MET A 512 4.20 5.73 16.99
N CYS A 513 4.12 4.43 17.25
CA CYS A 513 3.02 3.56 16.85
C CYS A 513 2.18 3.06 18.03
N GLU A 514 0.89 2.90 17.79
CA GLU A 514 -0.09 2.24 18.66
C GLU A 514 -0.87 1.18 17.88
N LYS A 515 -1.28 0.09 18.55
CA LYS A 515 -2.14 -0.92 17.93
C LYS A 515 -3.61 -0.50 18.07
N VAL A 516 -4.26 -0.19 16.94
CA VAL A 516 -5.66 0.25 16.88
C VAL A 516 -6.65 -0.90 16.72
N PHE A 517 -6.19 -2.09 16.29
CA PHE A 517 -7.01 -3.30 16.19
C PHE A 517 -6.19 -4.56 16.52
N GLN A 518 -6.72 -5.48 17.33
CA GLN A 518 -5.99 -6.61 17.92
C GLN A 518 -6.84 -7.86 18.18
N LYS A 519 -6.16 -9.01 18.31
CA LYS A 519 -6.73 -10.33 18.64
C LYS A 519 -7.42 -10.36 20.01
N GLU A 520 -6.87 -9.66 20.99
CA GLU A 520 -7.32 -9.65 22.38
C GLU A 520 -8.71 -8.99 22.53
N SER A 521 -9.04 -8.02 21.66
CA SER A 521 -10.38 -7.44 21.53
C SER A 521 -11.45 -8.48 21.15
N LEU A 522 -11.02 -9.64 20.65
CA LEU A 522 -11.86 -10.68 20.03
C LEU A 522 -11.80 -12.02 20.78
N LYS A 523 -10.96 -12.16 21.83
CA LYS A 523 -10.76 -13.40 22.62
C LYS A 523 -10.44 -14.67 21.79
N LEU A 524 -9.85 -14.52 20.61
CA LEU A 524 -9.56 -15.65 19.71
C LEU A 524 -8.46 -16.60 20.22
N SER A 525 -8.55 -17.88 19.84
CA SER A 525 -7.59 -18.92 20.26
C SER A 525 -6.28 -18.89 19.43
N ASN A 526 -5.23 -19.57 19.89
CA ASN A 526 -3.98 -19.73 19.11
C ASN A 526 -4.06 -20.76 17.98
N LYS A 527 -5.15 -21.54 17.86
CA LYS A 527 -5.36 -22.44 16.72
C LYS A 527 -5.65 -21.70 15.41
N ASN A 528 -5.99 -20.42 15.50
CA ASN A 528 -6.50 -19.59 14.40
C ASN A 528 -5.38 -18.77 13.71
N ASN A 529 -4.11 -19.01 14.05
CA ASN A 529 -2.97 -18.29 13.49
C ASN A 529 -2.59 -18.90 12.13
N TYR A 530 -2.83 -18.18 11.02
CA TYR A 530 -2.46 -18.64 9.67
C TYR A 530 -1.32 -17.81 9.06
N GLY A 531 -0.08 -18.30 9.19
CA GLY A 531 1.14 -17.66 8.66
C GLY A 531 1.28 -17.67 7.13
N GLY A 532 0.30 -18.25 6.41
CA GLY A 532 0.26 -18.32 4.95
C GLY A 532 -0.14 -17.00 4.26
N MET A 533 -0.44 -15.93 5.01
CA MET A 533 -0.67 -14.59 4.48
C MET A 533 0.47 -13.65 4.88
N ARG A 534 1.11 -13.00 3.91
CA ARG A 534 2.23 -12.07 4.12
C ARG A 534 2.01 -10.77 3.36
N GLY A 535 2.75 -9.72 3.74
CA GLY A 535 2.72 -8.42 3.06
C GLY A 535 2.91 -8.52 1.54
N GLY A 536 2.35 -7.56 0.81
CA GLY A 536 2.32 -7.53 -0.64
C GLY A 536 2.35 -6.09 -1.15
N THR A 537 1.25 -5.62 -1.74
CA THR A 537 1.08 -4.20 -2.09
C THR A 537 0.84 -3.34 -0.85
N GLN A 538 0.87 -2.02 -1.04
CA GLN A 538 0.08 -1.11 -0.21
C GLN A 538 -1.43 -1.40 -0.38
N ILE A 539 -2.22 -1.00 0.61
CA ILE A 539 -3.67 -1.14 0.61
C ILE A 539 -4.28 0.23 0.28
N VAL A 540 -5.10 0.31 -0.78
CA VAL A 540 -5.63 1.56 -1.36
C VAL A 540 -7.14 1.68 -1.17
N GLN A 541 -7.66 2.90 -1.02
CA GLN A 541 -9.11 3.12 -1.01
C GLN A 541 -9.74 2.77 -2.37
N LEU A 542 -11.05 2.53 -2.40
CA LEU A 542 -11.81 2.47 -3.66
C LEU A 542 -11.68 3.79 -4.44
N PRO A 543 -11.83 3.80 -5.79
CA PRO A 543 -11.71 5.02 -6.59
C PRO A 543 -12.64 6.12 -6.09
N SER A 544 -12.14 7.36 -5.98
CA SER A 544 -12.80 8.48 -5.28
C SER A 544 -14.17 8.91 -5.85
N ILE A 545 -14.50 8.45 -7.05
CA ILE A 545 -15.80 8.64 -7.70
C ILE A 545 -16.91 7.72 -7.14
N ILE A 546 -16.53 6.65 -6.44
CA ILE A 546 -17.45 5.69 -5.84
C ILE A 546 -17.90 6.25 -4.47
N PRO A 547 -19.22 6.32 -4.21
CA PRO A 547 -19.72 6.83 -2.94
C PRO A 547 -19.28 5.93 -1.79
N LYS A 548 -18.98 6.55 -0.66
CA LYS A 548 -18.62 5.86 0.59
C LYS A 548 -19.88 5.24 1.20
N VAL A 549 -19.74 4.22 2.04
CA VAL A 549 -20.87 3.67 2.79
C VAL A 549 -20.90 4.34 4.16
N THR A 550 -22.07 4.79 4.61
CA THR A 550 -22.19 5.53 5.88
C THR A 550 -21.59 4.76 7.06
N GLY A 551 -20.67 5.41 7.78
CA GLY A 551 -19.97 4.83 8.92
C GLY A 551 -19.03 3.67 8.58
N LYS A 552 -18.54 3.59 7.33
CA LYS A 552 -17.58 2.58 6.87
C LYS A 552 -16.51 3.15 5.96
N GLN A 553 -15.31 2.58 6.04
CA GLN A 553 -14.25 2.75 5.03
C GLN A 553 -13.90 1.40 4.41
N MET A 554 -13.43 1.44 3.16
CA MET A 554 -13.19 0.25 2.35
C MET A 554 -11.88 0.41 1.58
N TRP A 555 -11.04 -0.63 1.61
CA TRP A 555 -9.76 -0.64 0.91
C TRP A 555 -9.50 -1.98 0.21
N LEU A 556 -8.78 -1.93 -0.91
CA LEU A 556 -8.31 -3.07 -1.66
C LEU A 556 -6.80 -3.23 -1.47
N GLY A 557 -6.35 -4.45 -1.20
CA GLY A 557 -4.93 -4.81 -1.20
C GLY A 557 -4.68 -6.15 -1.87
N ILE A 558 -3.44 -6.38 -2.29
CA ILE A 558 -3.00 -7.68 -2.80
C ILE A 558 -1.85 -8.15 -1.92
N ALA A 559 -2.17 -9.02 -0.97
CA ALA A 559 -1.20 -9.67 -0.12
C ALA A 559 -0.47 -10.80 -0.87
N LYS A 560 0.62 -11.29 -0.31
CA LYS A 560 1.38 -12.43 -0.84
C LYS A 560 0.97 -13.67 -0.07
N SER A 561 0.25 -14.61 -0.68
CA SER A 561 0.04 -15.92 -0.09
C SER A 561 1.36 -16.69 -0.06
N HIS A 562 1.53 -17.57 0.93
CA HIS A 562 2.67 -18.47 1.07
C HIS A 562 2.12 -19.89 1.24
N ILE A 563 2.36 -20.72 0.24
CA ILE A 563 1.86 -22.09 0.19
C ILE A 563 3.08 -23.02 0.17
N GLU A 564 3.11 -23.97 1.11
CA GLU A 564 4.20 -24.93 1.22
C GLU A 564 3.82 -26.28 0.60
N TYR A 565 4.80 -26.97 0.01
CA TYR A 565 4.68 -28.33 -0.55
C TYR A 565 3.49 -28.51 -1.52
N CYS A 566 3.21 -27.51 -2.35
CA CYS A 566 2.13 -27.56 -3.33
C CYS A 566 2.66 -27.98 -4.71
N GLY A 567 2.11 -29.03 -5.32
CA GLY A 567 2.53 -29.48 -6.65
C GLY A 567 4.02 -29.85 -6.73
N CYS A 568 4.79 -29.09 -7.50
CA CYS A 568 6.19 -29.38 -7.87
C CYS A 568 7.25 -28.57 -7.09
N GLY A 569 6.84 -27.64 -6.21
CA GLY A 569 7.73 -26.74 -5.50
C GLY A 569 7.53 -26.77 -3.98
N ARG A 570 8.57 -26.42 -3.24
CA ARG A 570 8.58 -26.41 -1.76
C ARG A 570 7.90 -25.17 -1.20
N HIS A 571 8.15 -24.00 -1.79
CA HIS A 571 7.54 -22.74 -1.38
C HIS A 571 7.01 -21.98 -2.60
N PHE A 572 5.70 -21.79 -2.63
CA PHE A 572 5.01 -20.94 -3.59
C PHE A 572 4.62 -19.63 -2.94
N TYR A 573 4.72 -18.58 -3.74
CA TYR A 573 4.10 -17.31 -3.41
C TYR A 573 3.25 -16.85 -4.57
N ARG A 574 2.01 -16.44 -4.27
CA ARG A 574 1.07 -15.91 -5.25
C ARG A 574 0.44 -14.61 -4.75
N PRO A 575 0.07 -13.70 -5.65
CA PRO A 575 -0.82 -12.60 -5.34
C PRO A 575 -2.17 -13.13 -4.83
N MET A 576 -2.70 -12.48 -3.79
CA MET A 576 -3.95 -12.84 -3.13
C MET A 576 -4.71 -11.55 -2.81
N LEU A 577 -5.83 -11.31 -3.49
CA LEU A 577 -6.63 -10.10 -3.31
C LEU A 577 -7.31 -10.12 -1.94
N SER A 578 -7.49 -8.94 -1.35
CA SER A 578 -8.24 -8.79 -0.11
C SER A 578 -8.97 -7.46 -0.07
N LEU A 579 -10.27 -7.51 0.19
CA LEU A 579 -11.08 -6.34 0.49
C LEU A 579 -11.16 -6.19 2.01
N PHE A 580 -10.70 -5.05 2.53
CA PHE A 580 -10.77 -4.70 3.94
C PHE A 580 -11.87 -3.67 4.14
N VAL A 581 -12.63 -3.83 5.22
CA VAL A 581 -13.66 -2.87 5.63
C VAL A 581 -13.43 -2.52 7.10
N GLU A 582 -13.58 -1.24 7.41
CA GLU A 582 -13.59 -0.70 8.76
C GLU A 582 -14.99 -0.16 9.05
N SER A 583 -15.48 -0.36 10.27
CA SER A 583 -16.68 0.28 10.78
C SER A 583 -16.58 0.48 12.29
N ASN A 584 -16.64 1.73 12.74
CA ASN A 584 -16.58 2.11 14.15
C ASN A 584 -15.33 1.59 14.91
N GLY A 585 -14.19 1.54 14.23
CA GLY A 585 -12.91 1.03 14.75
C GLY A 585 -12.74 -0.49 14.69
N VAL A 586 -13.75 -1.23 14.21
CA VAL A 586 -13.66 -2.67 13.95
C VAL A 586 -13.24 -2.87 12.51
N TYR A 587 -12.15 -3.62 12.29
CA TYR A 587 -11.66 -3.97 10.96
C TYR A 587 -11.94 -5.45 10.66
N HIS A 588 -12.30 -5.75 9.42
CA HIS A 588 -12.39 -7.13 8.93
C HIS A 588 -12.02 -7.25 7.46
N GLN A 589 -11.61 -8.46 7.08
CA GLN A 589 -11.31 -8.84 5.70
C GLN A 589 -12.57 -9.45 5.09
N GLU A 590 -13.30 -8.69 4.30
CA GLU A 590 -14.65 -9.02 3.81
C GLU A 590 -14.64 -10.00 2.62
N LEU A 591 -13.65 -9.88 1.74
CA LEU A 591 -13.44 -10.76 0.58
C LEU A 591 -11.97 -11.17 0.49
N VAL A 592 -11.71 -12.44 0.19
CA VAL A 592 -10.37 -12.99 -0.07
C VAL A 592 -10.37 -13.73 -1.41
N VAL A 593 -9.41 -13.43 -2.29
CA VAL A 593 -9.16 -14.22 -3.52
C VAL A 593 -7.83 -14.94 -3.32
N PRO A 594 -7.81 -16.27 -3.06
CA PRO A 594 -6.64 -16.98 -2.52
C PRO A 594 -5.44 -17.03 -3.48
N TYR A 595 -5.68 -16.95 -4.79
CA TYR A 595 -4.63 -16.91 -5.81
C TYR A 595 -5.07 -16.06 -7.01
N LEU A 596 -4.13 -15.26 -7.53
CA LEU A 596 -4.24 -14.50 -8.78
C LEU A 596 -2.89 -14.56 -9.50
N ASP A 597 -2.81 -15.27 -10.62
CA ASP A 597 -1.62 -15.33 -11.47
C ASP A 597 -1.78 -14.63 -12.83
N PHE A 598 -3.02 -14.32 -13.23
CA PHE A 598 -3.35 -13.76 -14.55
C PHE A 598 -2.74 -14.57 -15.70
N ASN A 599 -2.73 -15.90 -15.56
CA ASN A 599 -2.08 -16.86 -16.48
C ASN A 599 -0.59 -16.56 -16.76
N THR A 600 0.11 -15.93 -15.82
CA THR A 600 1.52 -15.58 -15.98
C THR A 600 2.41 -16.80 -15.75
N GLU A 601 3.23 -17.17 -16.73
CA GLU A 601 4.34 -18.11 -16.51
C GLU A 601 5.43 -17.47 -15.65
N VAL A 602 5.65 -18.01 -14.45
CA VAL A 602 6.59 -17.47 -13.47
C VAL A 602 7.95 -18.16 -13.61
N ILE A 603 8.99 -17.40 -13.97
CA ILE A 603 10.38 -17.90 -14.05
C ILE A 603 10.83 -18.56 -12.73
N GLY A 604 11.57 -19.66 -12.81
CA GLY A 604 12.10 -20.37 -11.64
C GLY A 604 13.16 -19.57 -10.87
N TRP A 605 13.38 -19.93 -9.59
CA TRP A 605 14.33 -19.22 -8.72
C TRP A 605 15.79 -19.25 -9.21
N ASN A 606 16.14 -20.22 -10.06
CA ASN A 606 17.45 -20.36 -10.70
C ASN A 606 17.65 -19.43 -11.92
N ASN A 607 16.63 -18.69 -12.34
CA ASN A 607 16.68 -17.73 -13.46
C ASN A 607 17.09 -18.34 -14.81
N GLN A 608 16.84 -19.64 -15.03
CA GLN A 608 17.20 -20.34 -16.27
C GLN A 608 16.05 -21.08 -16.96
N GLU A 609 15.01 -21.50 -16.22
CA GLU A 609 13.86 -22.21 -16.78
C GLU A 609 12.54 -21.80 -16.12
N ASN A 610 11.41 -21.90 -16.83
CA ASN A 610 10.05 -21.82 -16.26
C ASN A 610 9.68 -23.10 -15.48
N LYS A 611 10.67 -23.90 -15.07
CA LYS A 611 10.42 -25.07 -14.22
C LYS A 611 10.10 -24.61 -12.80
N CYS A 612 8.95 -25.07 -12.36
CA CYS A 612 8.57 -25.13 -10.98
C CYS A 612 9.51 -26.09 -10.23
N ASP A 613 10.57 -25.55 -9.65
CA ASP A 613 11.53 -26.26 -8.79
C ASP A 613 11.86 -25.40 -7.57
N TYR A 614 11.86 -26.04 -6.40
CA TYR A 614 12.12 -25.51 -5.06
C TYR A 614 11.31 -24.26 -4.63
N ILE A 615 11.56 -23.09 -5.23
CA ILE A 615 10.92 -21.81 -4.92
C ILE A 615 10.33 -21.23 -6.20
N ASN A 616 9.05 -20.84 -6.17
CA ASN A 616 8.39 -20.16 -7.28
C ASN A 616 7.59 -18.95 -6.76
N ILE A 617 8.07 -17.74 -7.05
CA ILE A 617 7.55 -16.50 -6.48
C ILE A 617 6.92 -15.62 -7.57
N MET A 618 5.64 -15.31 -7.41
CA MET A 618 5.01 -14.15 -8.03
C MET A 618 4.64 -13.17 -6.92
N SER A 619 5.37 -12.06 -6.82
CA SER A 619 5.17 -11.07 -5.77
C SER A 619 4.33 -9.90 -6.26
N PRO A 620 3.21 -9.58 -5.61
CA PRO A 620 2.55 -8.31 -5.82
C PRO A 620 3.35 -7.18 -5.13
N ASN A 621 3.70 -6.14 -5.88
CA ASN A 621 4.63 -5.08 -5.41
C ASN A 621 3.96 -3.72 -5.19
N SER A 622 3.02 -3.32 -6.04
CA SER A 622 2.14 -2.17 -5.78
C SER A 622 0.86 -2.19 -6.59
N ILE A 623 -0.14 -1.45 -6.09
CA ILE A 623 -1.25 -0.91 -6.90
C ILE A 623 -0.83 0.49 -7.36
N SER A 624 -0.37 0.62 -8.60
CA SER A 624 0.27 1.86 -9.08
C SER A 624 -0.72 2.96 -9.43
N ALA A 625 -1.91 2.58 -9.91
CA ALA A 625 -3.05 3.46 -10.17
C ALA A 625 -4.34 2.63 -10.18
N TRP A 626 -5.47 3.23 -9.81
CA TRP A 626 -6.80 2.64 -10.03
C TRP A 626 -7.77 3.75 -10.40
N GLU A 627 -8.18 3.77 -11.67
CA GLU A 627 -9.01 4.85 -12.22
C GLU A 627 -10.27 4.29 -12.89
N VAL A 628 -11.33 5.09 -12.89
CA VAL A 628 -12.61 4.78 -13.55
C VAL A 628 -12.84 5.83 -14.63
N LEU A 629 -12.78 5.42 -15.89
CA LEU A 629 -12.90 6.36 -17.02
C LEU A 629 -14.36 6.59 -17.45
N GLY A 630 -15.25 5.64 -17.20
CA GLY A 630 -16.64 5.67 -17.62
C GLY A 630 -17.51 4.64 -16.92
N GLN A 631 -18.81 4.68 -17.22
CA GLN A 631 -19.75 3.60 -16.92
C GLN A 631 -20.63 3.37 -18.16
N ASP A 632 -20.82 2.13 -18.56
CA ASP A 632 -21.65 1.74 -19.70
C ASP A 632 -23.13 2.11 -19.41
N PRO A 633 -23.77 2.98 -20.23
CA PRO A 633 -25.14 3.41 -19.99
C PRO A 633 -26.19 2.30 -19.98
N LEU A 634 -25.92 1.19 -20.68
CA LEU A 634 -26.82 0.04 -20.88
C LEU A 634 -26.52 -1.10 -19.90
N THR A 635 -25.26 -1.52 -19.80
CA THR A 635 -24.87 -2.68 -18.96
C THR A 635 -24.54 -2.30 -17.52
N LYS A 636 -24.40 -1.01 -17.23
CA LYS A 636 -23.99 -0.42 -15.94
C LYS A 636 -22.63 -0.90 -15.43
N LYS A 637 -21.83 -1.53 -16.30
CA LYS A 637 -20.44 -1.88 -16.00
C LYS A 637 -19.56 -0.66 -15.93
N PHE A 638 -18.60 -0.65 -15.01
CA PHE A 638 -17.59 0.39 -14.92
C PHE A 638 -16.45 0.10 -15.90
N ASP A 639 -15.94 1.16 -16.53
CA ASP A 639 -14.68 1.09 -17.28
C ASP A 639 -13.52 1.46 -16.34
N ASP A 640 -13.20 0.53 -15.43
CA ASP A 640 -12.12 0.68 -14.44
C ASP A 640 -10.82 0.04 -14.91
N TYR A 641 -9.70 0.66 -14.56
CA TYR A 641 -8.34 0.25 -14.90
C TYR A 641 -7.48 0.25 -13.64
N LEU A 642 -7.17 -0.95 -13.15
CA LEU A 642 -6.30 -1.20 -12.01
C LEU A 642 -4.90 -1.58 -12.52
N VAL A 643 -3.93 -0.67 -12.40
CA VAL A 643 -2.54 -0.88 -12.81
C VAL A 643 -1.73 -1.42 -11.63
N ILE A 644 -1.09 -2.57 -11.82
CA ILE A 644 -0.36 -3.31 -10.78
C ILE A 644 1.08 -3.53 -11.23
N THR A 645 2.06 -3.33 -10.34
CA THR A 645 3.39 -3.92 -10.52
C THR A 645 3.51 -5.23 -9.76
N TYR A 646 4.16 -6.20 -10.39
CA TYR A 646 4.49 -7.48 -9.78
C TYR A 646 5.92 -7.90 -10.16
N SER A 647 6.49 -8.91 -9.48
CA SER A 647 7.78 -9.50 -9.87
C SER A 647 7.77 -11.02 -9.89
N GLU A 648 8.52 -11.58 -10.84
CA GLU A 648 8.74 -13.02 -11.01
C GLU A 648 10.11 -13.38 -10.41
N SER A 649 10.13 -14.40 -9.53
CA SER A 649 11.28 -14.82 -8.71
C SER A 649 12.00 -13.68 -7.97
N ASP A 650 11.27 -12.59 -7.70
CA ASP A 650 11.75 -11.32 -7.17
C ASP A 650 12.99 -10.75 -7.89
N ILE A 651 13.09 -10.99 -9.20
CA ILE A 651 14.11 -10.41 -10.09
C ILE A 651 13.43 -9.51 -11.13
N LEU A 652 12.54 -10.11 -11.94
CA LEU A 652 11.98 -9.47 -13.12
C LEU A 652 10.68 -8.74 -12.74
N SER A 653 10.74 -7.42 -12.66
CA SER A 653 9.56 -6.58 -12.35
C SER A 653 8.79 -6.22 -13.61
N LYS A 654 7.47 -6.44 -13.59
CA LYS A 654 6.55 -6.24 -14.71
C LYS A 654 5.32 -5.45 -14.29
N VAL A 655 4.67 -4.83 -15.27
CA VAL A 655 3.40 -4.12 -15.14
C VAL A 655 2.29 -4.90 -15.82
N ILE A 656 1.12 -4.94 -15.19
CA ILE A 656 -0.13 -5.49 -15.72
C ILE A 656 -1.27 -4.50 -15.46
N THR A 657 -2.23 -4.41 -16.38
CA THR A 657 -3.48 -3.65 -16.17
C THR A 657 -4.66 -4.61 -16.09
N VAL A 658 -5.51 -4.46 -15.08
CA VAL A 658 -6.73 -5.26 -14.86
C VAL A 658 -7.96 -4.37 -15.05
N ARG A 659 -9.02 -4.91 -15.65
CA ARG A 659 -10.32 -4.26 -15.89
C ARG A 659 -11.46 -5.08 -15.29
N GLY A 660 -12.52 -4.42 -14.84
CA GLY A 660 -13.68 -5.05 -14.20
C GLY A 660 -13.46 -5.42 -12.73
N MET A 661 -12.35 -4.99 -12.11
CA MET A 661 -12.07 -5.29 -10.70
C MET A 661 -13.06 -4.58 -9.79
N LEU A 662 -13.41 -3.34 -10.14
CA LEU A 662 -14.44 -2.60 -9.42
C LEU A 662 -15.82 -3.26 -9.56
N ASP A 663 -16.22 -3.66 -10.77
CA ASP A 663 -17.47 -4.41 -11.00
C ASP A 663 -17.53 -5.68 -10.14
N TYR A 664 -16.43 -6.44 -10.08
CA TYR A 664 -16.31 -7.64 -9.24
C TYR A 664 -16.56 -7.31 -7.75
N ILE A 665 -15.92 -6.26 -7.23
CA ILE A 665 -16.06 -5.88 -5.81
C ILE A 665 -17.46 -5.35 -5.49
N LEU A 666 -18.06 -4.52 -6.34
CA LEU A 666 -19.35 -3.89 -6.02
C LEU A 666 -20.53 -4.84 -6.20
N ARG A 667 -20.49 -5.74 -7.20
CA ARG A 667 -21.57 -6.73 -7.45
C ARG A 667 -21.70 -7.77 -6.35
N LEU A 668 -20.62 -8.03 -5.62
CA LEU A 668 -20.59 -8.85 -4.41
C LEU A 668 -21.81 -8.60 -3.50
N TYR A 669 -22.10 -7.32 -3.21
CA TYR A 669 -23.18 -6.88 -2.32
C TYR A 669 -24.59 -7.02 -2.90
N GLY A 670 -24.71 -7.27 -4.20
CA GLY A 670 -25.99 -7.58 -4.86
C GLY A 670 -26.25 -9.07 -4.96
N GLU A 671 -25.19 -9.87 -5.06
CA GLU A 671 -25.25 -11.33 -5.28
C GLU A 671 -25.18 -12.15 -3.99
N LYS A 672 -24.55 -11.62 -2.93
CA LYS A 672 -24.33 -12.32 -1.66
C LYS A 672 -24.90 -11.51 -0.49
N ASP A 673 -25.53 -12.21 0.46
CA ASP A 673 -26.18 -11.58 1.61
C ASP A 673 -25.16 -11.33 2.71
N ILE A 674 -24.46 -10.20 2.62
CA ILE A 674 -23.35 -9.83 3.49
C ILE A 674 -23.85 -8.95 4.64
N GLU A 675 -23.40 -9.25 5.86
CA GLU A 675 -23.75 -8.46 7.05
C GLU A 675 -23.34 -6.98 6.92
N GLU A 676 -24.28 -6.07 7.20
CA GLU A 676 -24.01 -4.63 7.18
C GLU A 676 -23.15 -4.17 8.37
N ILE A 677 -23.19 -4.88 9.50
CA ILE A 677 -22.38 -4.56 10.69
C ILE A 677 -21.83 -5.86 11.25
N LEU A 678 -20.50 -5.97 11.37
CA LEU A 678 -19.91 -7.07 12.15
C LEU A 678 -20.15 -6.83 13.64
N PHE A 679 -20.96 -7.68 14.26
CA PHE A 679 -21.00 -7.77 15.71
C PHE A 679 -19.82 -8.62 16.22
N LEU A 680 -19.20 -8.16 17.31
CA LEU A 680 -18.08 -8.80 18.02
C LEU A 680 -18.29 -10.30 18.35
N HIS A 681 -19.55 -10.76 18.40
CA HIS A 681 -19.89 -12.16 18.67
C HIS A 681 -19.54 -13.10 17.50
N TRP A 682 -19.66 -12.65 16.25
CA TRP A 682 -19.42 -13.48 15.06
C TRP A 682 -17.94 -13.73 14.80
N ILE A 683 -17.08 -12.74 15.10
CA ILE A 683 -15.64 -12.84 14.86
C ILE A 683 -15.02 -14.04 15.62
N LEU A 684 -15.62 -14.44 16.75
CA LEU A 684 -15.25 -15.59 17.55
C LEU A 684 -15.49 -16.97 16.90
N THR A 685 -16.32 -17.06 15.87
CA THR A 685 -16.72 -18.34 15.23
C THR A 685 -16.31 -18.44 13.76
N THR A 686 -15.83 -17.35 13.14
CA THR A 686 -15.41 -17.31 11.72
C THR A 686 -13.99 -17.85 11.46
N PHE A 687 -13.15 -18.01 12.49
CA PHE A 687 -11.72 -18.35 12.39
C PHE A 687 -11.32 -19.59 13.19
#